data_AF-A0A962H1I3-F1
#
_entry.id   AF-A0A962H1I3-F1
#
_cell.length_a   1.000
_cell.length_b   1.000
_cell.length_c   1.000
_cell.angle_alpha   90.00
_cell.angle_beta   90.00
_cell.angle_gamma   90.00
#
_symmetry.space_group_name_H-M   'P 1'
#
loop_
_entity.id
_entity.type
_entity.pdbx_description
1 polymer ?
#
loop_
_entity_poly.entity_id
_entity_poly.type
_entity_poly.pdbx_seq_one_letter_code
_entity_poly.pdbx_strand_id
1 'polypeptide(L)'
;MADVFINELHYDNSGTDVNERVEIAGVAGTSLAGWSIVLYNGGNGAVYSTINLSGTLASQCGGHGTKYFAVAGIQNGAPDGLALVNASGTVVQFLSYEGSFTATNGPASGQTSSNIGVSETTSTASTQSLQLRGTGSRYSDFTWASPSTSSWGACNSGQTFSGGTPDAAPTVSSTSPAANATGVAVSSNISINFSEAVSLASGWYSISCPSGARTAVQSGSGSSYTLNPGTDFAAGETCSVSIVAAKVTDIDGTPTPMPANYNFSFTTAGSSSTVLQNGVAVTGIGGAANVEKRYTMNVPSGASNLLFQTAGGSGDADLYVRFGTAPTTTAYDCRPYTGTSTESCSFATPSAGTWHVMVRMYNTVSGVSLTGSFSSGTPDAAPIVSSTSPTAGTSNHPTNGNVGVTFSEAVTLASGWYTLVCTASGSKAAAVSGSGASYTINPTVDFTANESCTLTVIASKVSDVDGTPTPMASNYTLNFGVAGVGSGYYASVNASTSSTLRSTLHPVIDDHTKLPYSASGSIDTWYVLDRADQDPLNASNVLDIYKNATYPKAGAGNNNYNREHTWPKSLGFPNDGATNYPYTDLHMLMVSDISHNSARGNLPFGNCSAGSEAFATIAYYGQGGSGQNNYRCGNYWQVWDKLKGNVARALFYMDIRYEGGTHSITGAAEPNLILTDNASLITASNGNASVAYMGLLSVLLQWHAADPVDDRERLRNEVVYTYQGNRNPFVDHPEWVACLFQNVCQ
;
A
#
# COMPACT_ATOMS: atom_id res chain seq x y z
N MET A 1 -36.65 -14.11 17.06
CA MET A 1 -36.98 -15.49 16.63
C MET A 1 -36.78 -15.55 15.12
N ALA A 2 -35.95 -16.47 14.62
CA ALA A 2 -35.82 -16.70 13.18
C ALA A 2 -37.19 -17.14 12.62
N ASP A 3 -37.71 -16.46 11.61
CA ASP A 3 -39.03 -16.76 11.02
C ASP A 3 -38.92 -18.02 10.17
N VAL A 4 -39.37 -19.15 10.72
CA VAL A 4 -39.56 -20.41 9.99
C VAL A 4 -41.01 -20.47 9.51
N PHE A 5 -41.24 -20.72 8.23
CA PHE A 5 -42.57 -20.67 7.62
C PHE A 5 -42.76 -21.68 6.48
N ILE A 6 -44.02 -22.00 6.16
CA ILE A 6 -44.43 -22.83 5.02
C ILE A 6 -44.17 -22.06 3.72
N ASN A 7 -43.41 -22.67 2.82
CA ASN A 7 -42.84 -22.04 1.63
C ASN A 7 -43.44 -22.53 0.31
N GLU A 8 -43.77 -23.82 0.25
CA GLU A 8 -44.29 -24.50 -0.95
C GLU A 8 -45.23 -25.64 -0.50
N LEU A 9 -46.34 -25.84 -1.21
CA LEU A 9 -47.39 -26.82 -0.88
C LEU A 9 -47.91 -27.49 -2.14
N HIS A 10 -48.06 -28.82 -2.10
CA HIS A 10 -48.77 -29.62 -3.10
C HIS A 10 -49.72 -30.58 -2.40
N TYR A 11 -51.02 -30.47 -2.69
CA TYR A 11 -52.12 -31.20 -2.06
C TYR A 11 -53.14 -31.79 -3.06
N ASP A 12 -53.22 -31.31 -4.30
CA ASP A 12 -54.16 -31.82 -5.32
C ASP A 12 -53.52 -31.84 -6.72
N ASN A 13 -53.79 -32.90 -7.49
CA ASN A 13 -53.34 -32.99 -8.88
C ASN A 13 -54.23 -33.88 -9.77
N SER A 14 -53.93 -33.86 -11.08
CA SER A 14 -54.67 -34.65 -12.05
C SER A 14 -54.51 -36.15 -11.84
N GLY A 15 -55.63 -36.82 -11.52
CA GLY A 15 -55.67 -38.27 -11.33
C GLY A 15 -55.76 -38.64 -9.86
N THR A 16 -54.88 -39.52 -9.39
CA THR A 16 -54.73 -39.84 -7.96
C THR A 16 -53.73 -38.87 -7.34
N ASP A 17 -54.05 -38.32 -6.16
CA ASP A 17 -53.16 -37.43 -5.42
C ASP A 17 -51.81 -38.11 -5.17
N VAL A 18 -50.80 -37.65 -5.90
CA VAL A 18 -49.41 -38.13 -5.82
C VAL A 18 -48.46 -36.98 -5.55
N ASN A 19 -47.31 -37.27 -4.92
CA ASN A 19 -46.29 -36.27 -4.58
C ASN A 19 -46.73 -35.17 -3.59
N GLU A 20 -47.74 -35.44 -2.77
CA GLU A 20 -48.18 -34.54 -1.71
C GLU A 20 -47.04 -34.19 -0.73
N ARG A 21 -46.76 -32.89 -0.61
CA ARG A 21 -45.55 -32.37 0.04
C ARG A 21 -45.80 -30.99 0.63
N VAL A 22 -45.08 -30.71 1.70
CA VAL A 22 -44.98 -29.38 2.31
C VAL A 22 -43.50 -29.02 2.45
N GLU A 23 -43.14 -27.83 2.00
CA GLU A 23 -41.81 -27.25 2.22
C GLU A 23 -41.83 -26.16 3.25
N ILE A 24 -40.79 -26.15 4.08
CA ILE A 24 -40.53 -25.12 5.08
C ILE A 24 -39.28 -24.33 4.66
N ALA A 25 -39.33 -23.01 4.81
CA ALA A 25 -38.21 -22.09 4.67
C ALA A 25 -37.91 -21.37 6.00
N GLY A 26 -36.67 -20.92 6.15
CA GLY A 26 -36.22 -20.18 7.33
C GLY A 26 -34.73 -19.92 7.28
N VAL A 27 -34.18 -19.24 8.29
CA VAL A 27 -32.75 -18.90 8.34
C VAL A 27 -31.90 -20.18 8.28
N ALA A 28 -30.84 -20.16 7.47
CA ALA A 28 -29.93 -21.28 7.32
C ALA A 28 -29.31 -21.66 8.68
N GLY A 29 -29.15 -22.96 8.93
CA GLY A 29 -28.69 -23.48 10.21
C GLY A 29 -29.81 -23.72 11.24
N THR A 30 -31.05 -23.27 10.98
CA THR A 30 -32.17 -23.52 11.89
C THR A 30 -32.47 -25.02 11.97
N SER A 31 -32.46 -25.56 13.19
CA SER A 31 -32.87 -26.93 13.48
C SER A 31 -34.39 -27.04 13.54
N LEU A 32 -34.95 -28.02 12.84
CA LEU A 32 -36.37 -28.35 12.87
C LEU A 32 -36.70 -29.44 13.92
N ALA A 33 -35.76 -29.77 14.80
CA ALA A 33 -36.01 -30.71 15.89
C ALA A 33 -37.14 -30.20 16.79
N GLY A 34 -38.18 -31.02 16.99
CA GLY A 34 -39.36 -30.68 17.79
C GLY A 34 -40.44 -29.88 17.06
N TRP A 35 -40.20 -29.44 15.82
CA TRP A 35 -41.24 -28.80 15.00
C TRP A 35 -42.19 -29.84 14.41
N SER A 36 -43.42 -29.43 14.08
CA SER A 36 -44.40 -30.32 13.43
C SER A 36 -45.30 -29.57 12.44
N ILE A 37 -45.79 -30.30 11.44
CA ILE A 37 -46.92 -29.91 10.59
C ILE A 37 -48.14 -30.70 11.05
N VAL A 38 -49.23 -30.00 11.36
CA VAL A 38 -50.49 -30.62 11.81
C VAL A 38 -51.57 -30.37 10.76
N LEU A 39 -52.16 -31.42 10.23
CA LEU A 39 -53.19 -31.33 9.19
C LEU A 39 -54.58 -31.34 9.81
N TYR A 40 -55.47 -30.50 9.26
CA TYR A 40 -56.82 -30.27 9.75
C TYR A 40 -57.85 -30.45 8.64
N ASN A 41 -58.93 -31.14 8.97
CA ASN A 41 -60.11 -31.24 8.12
C ASN A 41 -60.95 -29.99 8.32
N GLY A 42 -61.16 -29.17 7.31
CA GLY A 42 -61.90 -27.91 7.46
C GLY A 42 -63.41 -28.08 7.48
N GLY A 43 -63.94 -29.27 7.13
CA GLY A 43 -65.35 -29.61 7.29
C GLY A 43 -65.79 -29.77 8.76
N ASN A 44 -64.89 -30.20 9.65
CA ASN A 44 -65.18 -30.37 11.09
C ASN A 44 -64.16 -29.70 12.03
N GLY A 45 -63.12 -29.09 11.48
CA GLY A 45 -62.04 -28.41 12.20
C GLY A 45 -61.08 -29.33 12.97
N ALA A 46 -61.17 -30.65 12.81
CA ALA A 46 -60.40 -31.59 13.61
C ALA A 46 -59.05 -31.97 12.96
N VAL A 47 -58.03 -32.19 13.80
CA VAL A 47 -56.74 -32.78 13.39
C VAL A 47 -56.97 -34.20 12.89
N TYR A 48 -56.39 -34.54 11.73
CA TYR A 48 -56.36 -35.91 11.22
C TYR A 48 -54.95 -36.48 11.05
N SER A 49 -53.92 -35.64 11.02
CA SER A 49 -52.53 -36.11 10.93
C SER A 49 -51.55 -35.12 11.56
N THR A 50 -50.40 -35.61 12.00
CA THR A 50 -49.29 -34.80 12.51
C THR A 50 -47.97 -35.39 12.03
N ILE A 51 -47.16 -34.54 11.41
CA ILE A 51 -45.88 -34.87 10.82
C ILE A 51 -44.79 -34.16 11.63
N ASN A 52 -44.00 -34.93 12.37
CA ASN A 52 -42.86 -34.40 13.09
C ASN A 52 -41.72 -34.08 12.11
N LEU A 53 -41.20 -32.87 12.21
CA LEU A 53 -40.11 -32.39 11.37
C LEU A 53 -38.76 -32.76 11.99
N SER A 54 -37.74 -32.84 11.13
CA SER A 54 -36.37 -33.07 11.58
C SER A 54 -35.37 -32.54 10.54
N GLY A 55 -34.10 -32.45 10.96
CA GLY A 55 -33.00 -31.92 10.16
C GLY A 55 -32.81 -30.42 10.31
N THR A 56 -31.89 -29.90 9.51
CA THR A 56 -31.45 -28.49 9.56
C THR A 56 -31.64 -27.86 8.18
N LEU A 57 -32.03 -26.58 8.15
CA LEU A 57 -32.16 -25.81 6.91
C LEU A 57 -30.76 -25.48 6.34
N ALA A 58 -30.50 -25.84 5.09
CA ALA A 58 -29.20 -25.64 4.44
C ALA A 58 -29.03 -24.20 3.92
N SER A 59 -27.81 -23.68 3.82
CA SER A 59 -27.60 -22.35 3.23
C SER A 59 -27.71 -22.41 1.70
N GLN A 60 -28.80 -21.89 1.14
CA GLN A 60 -29.11 -22.02 -0.30
C GLN A 60 -29.64 -20.71 -0.92
N CYS A 61 -30.38 -19.92 -0.14
CA CYS A 61 -31.15 -18.78 -0.61
C CYS A 61 -30.74 -17.52 0.15
N GLY A 62 -29.55 -16.97 -0.10
CA GLY A 62 -29.14 -15.69 0.51
C GLY A 62 -29.18 -15.66 2.06
N GLY A 63 -28.74 -16.75 2.70
CA GLY A 63 -28.77 -16.91 4.16
C GLY A 63 -30.00 -17.64 4.71
N HIS A 64 -30.93 -18.05 3.85
CA HIS A 64 -32.05 -18.94 4.17
C HIS A 64 -31.87 -20.32 3.54
N GLY A 65 -32.60 -21.30 4.07
CA GLY A 65 -32.66 -22.66 3.58
C GLY A 65 -34.08 -23.17 3.47
N THR A 66 -34.29 -24.15 2.59
CA THR A 66 -35.57 -24.83 2.44
C THR A 66 -35.43 -26.33 2.76
N LYS A 67 -36.52 -26.94 3.23
CA LYS A 67 -36.60 -28.39 3.44
C LYS A 67 -38.04 -28.86 3.26
N TYR A 68 -38.23 -29.82 2.37
CA TYR A 68 -39.52 -30.43 2.11
C TYR A 68 -39.72 -31.73 2.86
N PHE A 69 -40.99 -32.05 3.10
CA PHE A 69 -41.46 -33.25 3.77
C PHE A 69 -42.56 -33.87 2.92
N ALA A 70 -42.45 -35.16 2.63
CA ALA A 70 -43.53 -35.92 2.03
C ALA A 70 -44.63 -36.11 3.07
N VAL A 71 -45.87 -35.83 2.68
CA VAL A 71 -47.03 -35.89 3.55
C VAL A 71 -48.11 -36.65 2.81
N ALA A 72 -48.42 -37.87 3.24
CA ALA A 72 -49.42 -38.70 2.55
C ALA A 72 -50.85 -38.35 3.00
N GLY A 73 -51.76 -38.22 2.05
CA GLY A 73 -53.19 -38.06 2.27
C GLY A 73 -53.57 -36.68 2.81
N ILE A 74 -52.98 -35.61 2.25
CA ILE A 74 -53.47 -34.25 2.44
C ILE A 74 -54.86 -34.16 1.82
N GLN A 75 -55.85 -33.80 2.62
CA GLN A 75 -57.23 -33.65 2.15
C GLN A 75 -57.38 -32.41 1.25
N ASN A 76 -58.17 -32.52 0.19
CA ASN A 76 -58.42 -31.48 -0.83
C ASN A 76 -59.87 -30.93 -0.80
N GLY A 77 -60.50 -30.91 0.38
CA GLY A 77 -61.82 -30.32 0.59
C GLY A 77 -61.78 -28.79 0.67
N ALA A 78 -62.88 -28.15 0.28
CA ALA A 78 -63.07 -26.70 0.38
C ALA A 78 -63.82 -26.30 1.68
N PRO A 79 -63.15 -25.84 2.75
CA PRO A 79 -61.70 -25.72 2.94
C PRO A 79 -61.08 -26.90 3.70
N ASP A 80 -59.77 -27.06 3.57
CA ASP A 80 -58.88 -27.87 4.41
C ASP A 80 -57.60 -27.06 4.69
N GLY A 81 -56.77 -27.51 5.63
CA GLY A 81 -55.60 -26.73 6.02
C GLY A 81 -54.58 -27.42 6.90
N LEU A 82 -53.52 -26.68 7.22
CA LEU A 82 -52.39 -27.16 7.98
C LEU A 82 -51.84 -26.06 8.91
N ALA A 83 -51.33 -26.49 10.07
CA ALA A 83 -50.62 -25.63 10.99
C ALA A 83 -49.13 -26.02 11.06
N LEU A 84 -48.26 -25.02 11.04
CA LEU A 84 -46.85 -25.15 11.41
C LEU A 84 -46.71 -24.84 12.90
N VAL A 85 -46.14 -25.78 13.66
CA VAL A 85 -46.01 -25.68 15.11
C VAL A 85 -44.53 -25.80 15.49
N ASN A 86 -44.04 -24.86 16.31
CA ASN A 86 -42.64 -24.83 16.73
C ASN A 86 -42.33 -25.84 17.85
N ALA A 87 -41.06 -25.94 18.23
CA ALA A 87 -40.58 -26.85 19.28
C ALA A 87 -41.17 -26.60 20.67
N SER A 88 -41.74 -25.41 20.95
CA SER A 88 -42.45 -25.11 22.20
C SER A 88 -43.95 -25.46 22.15
N GLY A 89 -44.43 -26.03 21.04
CA GLY A 89 -45.85 -26.35 20.85
C GLY A 89 -46.71 -25.15 20.44
N THR A 90 -46.09 -24.03 20.05
CA THR A 90 -46.79 -22.81 19.62
C THR A 90 -47.07 -22.84 18.12
N VAL A 91 -48.30 -22.50 17.72
CA VAL A 91 -48.69 -22.35 16.31
C VAL A 91 -48.00 -21.11 15.72
N VAL A 92 -47.19 -21.32 14.69
CA VAL A 92 -46.46 -20.29 13.94
C VAL A 92 -47.28 -19.83 12.74
N GLN A 93 -47.90 -20.77 12.03
CA GLN A 93 -48.84 -20.49 10.96
C GLN A 93 -50.01 -21.46 11.05
N PHE A 94 -51.21 -20.98 10.74
CA PHE A 94 -52.37 -21.83 10.48
C PHE A 94 -53.00 -21.40 9.16
N LEU A 95 -52.71 -22.16 8.11
CA LEU A 95 -53.06 -21.85 6.74
C LEU A 95 -54.15 -22.79 6.24
N SER A 96 -55.01 -22.29 5.37
CA SER A 96 -55.99 -23.10 4.64
C SER A 96 -56.02 -22.72 3.17
N TYR A 97 -56.57 -23.60 2.36
CA TYR A 97 -56.84 -23.37 0.94
C TYR A 97 -58.35 -23.50 0.69
N GLU A 98 -58.82 -22.85 -0.37
CA GLU A 98 -60.23 -22.90 -0.81
C GLU A 98 -61.26 -22.37 0.21
N GLY A 99 -60.81 -21.64 1.23
CA GLY A 99 -61.64 -21.02 2.27
C GLY A 99 -60.91 -20.97 3.60
N SER A 100 -61.63 -20.60 4.67
CA SER A 100 -61.12 -20.55 6.05
C SER A 100 -62.05 -21.33 6.98
N PHE A 101 -61.50 -21.92 8.04
CA PHE A 101 -62.26 -22.63 9.07
C PHE A 101 -61.60 -22.47 10.45
N THR A 102 -62.32 -22.82 11.51
CA THR A 102 -61.81 -22.78 12.89
C THR A 102 -61.47 -24.19 13.37
N ALA A 103 -60.27 -24.38 13.91
CA ALA A 103 -59.88 -25.68 14.46
C ALA A 103 -60.64 -25.99 15.76
N THR A 104 -61.07 -27.24 15.92
CA THR A 104 -61.87 -27.71 17.06
C THR A 104 -61.05 -28.49 18.08
N ASN A 105 -59.85 -28.94 17.72
CA ASN A 105 -58.88 -29.60 18.60
C ASN A 105 -57.44 -29.34 18.13
N GLY A 106 -56.43 -29.95 18.77
CA GLY A 106 -55.03 -29.81 18.38
C GLY A 106 -54.38 -28.46 18.74
N PRO A 107 -53.12 -28.22 18.32
CA PRO A 107 -52.39 -27.00 18.67
C PRO A 107 -53.04 -25.69 18.21
N ALA A 108 -53.83 -25.72 17.14
CA ALA A 108 -54.56 -24.56 16.62
C ALA A 108 -55.99 -24.45 17.16
N SER A 109 -56.39 -25.26 18.15
CA SER A 109 -57.75 -25.27 18.71
C SER A 109 -58.26 -23.85 19.04
N GLY A 110 -59.41 -23.50 18.49
CA GLY A 110 -60.05 -22.18 18.66
C GLY A 110 -59.49 -21.08 17.74
N GLN A 111 -58.43 -21.34 16.97
CA GLN A 111 -57.89 -20.41 15.98
C GLN A 111 -58.60 -20.60 14.64
N THR A 112 -58.76 -19.51 13.89
CA THR A 112 -59.28 -19.53 12.51
C THR A 112 -58.12 -19.50 11.53
N SER A 113 -58.15 -20.38 10.53
CA SER A 113 -57.12 -20.49 9.51
C SER A 113 -57.10 -19.28 8.56
N SER A 114 -55.91 -18.92 8.10
CA SER A 114 -55.72 -17.90 7.06
C SER A 114 -55.75 -18.54 5.68
N ASN A 115 -56.73 -18.18 4.86
CA ASN A 115 -56.81 -18.67 3.48
C ASN A 115 -55.64 -18.11 2.65
N ILE A 116 -54.89 -18.98 1.97
CA ILE A 116 -53.74 -18.59 1.14
C ILE A 116 -54.15 -17.92 -0.19
N GLY A 117 -55.43 -18.01 -0.57
CA GLY A 117 -56.00 -17.27 -1.70
C GLY A 117 -55.70 -17.83 -3.09
N VAL A 118 -54.97 -18.95 -3.15
CA VAL A 118 -54.70 -19.75 -4.36
C VAL A 118 -55.03 -21.22 -4.06
N SER A 119 -55.33 -21.99 -5.10
CA SER A 119 -55.68 -23.40 -4.96
C SER A 119 -55.08 -24.22 -6.09
N GLU A 120 -54.92 -25.51 -5.80
CA GLU A 120 -54.73 -26.53 -6.81
C GLU A 120 -56.11 -27.05 -7.26
N THR A 121 -56.12 -27.74 -8.38
CA THR A 121 -57.33 -28.32 -8.96
C THR A 121 -57.01 -29.68 -9.54
N THR A 122 -58.04 -30.46 -9.87
CA THR A 122 -57.95 -31.74 -10.59
C THR A 122 -57.27 -31.67 -11.98
N SER A 123 -56.90 -30.48 -12.46
CA SER A 123 -56.08 -30.29 -13.67
C SER A 123 -54.62 -29.89 -13.40
N THR A 124 -54.24 -29.70 -12.14
CA THR A 124 -52.87 -29.33 -11.74
C THR A 124 -51.93 -30.50 -12.01
N ALA A 125 -50.77 -30.24 -12.62
CA ALA A 125 -49.81 -31.30 -12.90
C ALA A 125 -49.10 -31.74 -11.62
N SER A 126 -48.75 -33.03 -11.51
CA SER A 126 -48.02 -33.59 -10.34
C SER A 126 -46.57 -33.10 -10.17
N THR A 127 -46.12 -32.22 -11.07
CA THR A 127 -44.84 -31.52 -11.04
C THR A 127 -44.99 -30.04 -10.71
N GLN A 128 -46.20 -29.59 -10.37
CA GLN A 128 -46.49 -28.22 -9.99
C GLN A 128 -46.90 -28.16 -8.52
N SER A 129 -46.74 -26.98 -7.93
CA SER A 129 -47.07 -26.71 -6.54
C SER A 129 -47.41 -25.24 -6.36
N LEU A 130 -48.16 -24.94 -5.29
CA LEU A 130 -48.32 -23.58 -4.77
C LEU A 130 -47.01 -23.14 -4.11
N GLN A 131 -46.56 -21.92 -4.42
CA GLN A 131 -45.26 -21.40 -3.99
C GLN A 131 -45.37 -19.95 -3.55
N LEU A 132 -44.62 -19.58 -2.52
CA LEU A 132 -44.39 -18.17 -2.17
C LEU A 132 -43.46 -17.48 -3.17
N ARG A 133 -43.79 -16.23 -3.51
CA ARG A 133 -42.98 -15.33 -4.36
C ARG A 133 -42.83 -13.96 -3.71
N GLY A 134 -41.79 -13.22 -4.09
CA GLY A 134 -41.52 -11.88 -3.52
C GLY A 134 -40.06 -11.70 -3.11
N THR A 135 -39.77 -10.62 -2.38
CA THR A 135 -38.42 -10.33 -1.87
C THR A 135 -38.48 -9.93 -0.41
N GLY A 136 -37.75 -10.63 0.46
CA GLY A 136 -37.73 -10.34 1.90
C GLY A 136 -37.06 -11.45 2.73
N SER A 137 -37.38 -11.53 4.02
CA SER A 137 -36.82 -12.56 4.93
C SER A 137 -37.85 -13.20 5.86
N ARG A 138 -39.12 -12.77 5.79
CA ARG A 138 -40.20 -13.24 6.65
C ARG A 138 -41.41 -13.65 5.83
N TYR A 139 -42.28 -14.48 6.39
CA TYR A 139 -43.50 -14.95 5.71
C TYR A 139 -44.33 -13.80 5.11
N SER A 140 -44.48 -12.70 5.84
CA SER A 140 -45.27 -11.52 5.44
C SER A 140 -44.71 -10.77 4.22
N ASP A 141 -43.45 -11.01 3.84
CA ASP A 141 -42.81 -10.35 2.71
C ASP A 141 -43.12 -11.05 1.38
N PHE A 142 -43.79 -12.19 1.45
CA PHE A 142 -44.08 -13.05 0.31
C PHE A 142 -45.59 -13.23 0.12
N THR A 143 -45.96 -13.54 -1.12
CA THR A 143 -47.35 -13.82 -1.50
C THR A 143 -47.43 -15.18 -2.18
N TRP A 144 -48.47 -15.95 -1.87
CA TRP A 144 -48.75 -17.22 -2.53
C TRP A 144 -49.12 -17.00 -4.01
N ALA A 145 -48.52 -17.79 -4.89
CA ALA A 145 -48.78 -17.78 -6.32
C ALA A 145 -49.52 -19.05 -6.77
N SER A 146 -50.26 -18.95 -7.88
CA SER A 146 -50.90 -20.09 -8.55
C SER A 146 -49.88 -21.19 -8.91
N PRO A 147 -50.34 -22.45 -9.11
CA PRO A 147 -49.44 -23.58 -9.31
C PRO A 147 -48.39 -23.35 -10.40
N SER A 148 -47.12 -23.57 -10.06
CA SER A 148 -45.98 -23.53 -11.00
C SER A 148 -45.03 -24.70 -10.77
N THR A 149 -44.09 -24.95 -11.69
CA THR A 149 -43.12 -26.05 -11.57
C THR A 149 -42.47 -26.07 -10.19
N SER A 150 -42.54 -27.21 -9.51
CA SER A 150 -42.07 -27.37 -8.12
C SER A 150 -40.57 -27.13 -7.95
N SER A 151 -40.19 -26.58 -6.80
CA SER A 151 -38.83 -26.15 -6.46
C SER A 151 -38.27 -26.85 -5.21
N TRP A 152 -38.81 -28.02 -4.86
CA TRP A 152 -38.46 -28.79 -3.67
C TRP A 152 -36.95 -28.85 -3.34
N GLY A 153 -36.58 -28.33 -2.17
CA GLY A 153 -35.23 -28.30 -1.64
C GLY A 153 -34.33 -27.23 -2.27
N ALA A 154 -34.91 -26.31 -3.05
CA ALA A 154 -34.29 -25.14 -3.63
C ALA A 154 -35.15 -23.89 -3.36
N CYS A 155 -34.69 -22.71 -3.80
CA CYS A 155 -35.47 -21.48 -3.67
C CYS A 155 -36.62 -21.47 -4.69
N ASN A 156 -37.80 -20.99 -4.30
CA ASN A 156 -38.93 -20.87 -5.21
C ASN A 156 -38.61 -19.94 -6.38
N SER A 157 -39.16 -20.26 -7.55
CA SER A 157 -39.01 -19.41 -8.73
C SER A 157 -39.69 -18.05 -8.51
N GLY A 158 -38.89 -16.96 -8.51
CA GLY A 158 -39.38 -15.61 -8.24
C GLY A 158 -39.44 -15.25 -6.76
N GLN A 159 -38.77 -16.02 -5.90
CA GLN A 159 -38.54 -15.69 -4.49
C GLN A 159 -37.08 -15.31 -4.28
N THR A 160 -36.82 -14.15 -3.68
CA THR A 160 -35.47 -13.70 -3.33
C THR A 160 -35.41 -13.41 -1.83
N PHE A 161 -34.43 -13.99 -1.15
CA PHE A 161 -34.23 -13.76 0.28
C PHE A 161 -33.20 -12.66 0.51
N SER A 162 -33.53 -11.66 1.33
CA SER A 162 -32.66 -10.55 1.69
C SER A 162 -32.51 -10.44 3.21
N GLY A 163 -31.28 -10.65 3.74
CA GLY A 163 -30.95 -10.29 5.14
C GLY A 163 -30.77 -11.40 6.17
N GLY A 164 -30.44 -12.65 5.79
CA GLY A 164 -30.16 -13.72 6.76
C GLY A 164 -28.67 -13.88 7.10
N THR A 165 -28.08 -13.03 7.93
CA THR A 165 -26.84 -13.43 8.63
C THR A 165 -27.22 -14.34 9.80
N PRO A 166 -26.53 -15.49 10.02
CA PRO A 166 -26.64 -16.22 11.27
C PRO A 166 -26.37 -15.29 12.45
N ASP A 167 -27.22 -15.38 13.46
CA ASP A 167 -27.07 -14.65 14.73
C ASP A 167 -25.68 -14.94 15.33
N ALA A 168 -24.91 -13.88 15.58
CA ALA A 168 -23.52 -14.00 15.98
C ALA A 168 -23.43 -13.93 17.50
N ALA A 169 -22.62 -14.78 18.13
CA ALA A 169 -22.44 -14.68 19.57
C ALA A 169 -21.80 -13.35 19.98
N PRO A 170 -22.21 -12.79 21.14
CA PRO A 170 -21.73 -11.48 21.56
C PRO A 170 -20.23 -11.53 21.87
N THR A 171 -19.50 -10.50 21.45
CA THR A 171 -18.07 -10.31 21.74
C THR A 171 -17.84 -8.94 22.35
N VAL A 172 -16.72 -8.74 23.07
CA VAL A 172 -16.32 -7.38 23.48
C VAL A 172 -15.74 -6.67 22.27
N SER A 173 -16.44 -5.63 21.79
CA SER A 173 -16.06 -4.85 20.61
C SER A 173 -15.03 -3.78 20.93
N SER A 174 -15.06 -3.21 22.14
CA SER A 174 -14.04 -2.27 22.62
C SER A 174 -14.08 -2.08 24.13
N THR A 175 -12.96 -1.60 24.69
CA THR A 175 -12.86 -1.18 26.08
C THR A 175 -12.26 0.23 26.17
N SER A 176 -12.64 0.97 27.20
CA SER A 176 -11.97 2.20 27.62
C SER A 176 -11.71 2.13 29.12
N PRO A 177 -10.45 2.13 29.60
CA PRO A 177 -9.23 2.22 28.82
C PRO A 177 -9.05 1.07 27.82
N ALA A 178 -8.38 1.35 26.71
CA ALA A 178 -8.02 0.32 25.73
C ALA A 178 -7.06 -0.71 26.36
N ALA A 179 -7.03 -1.91 25.80
CA ALA A 179 -6.10 -2.95 26.25
C ALA A 179 -4.64 -2.45 26.21
N ASN A 180 -3.93 -2.62 27.32
CA ASN A 180 -2.57 -2.18 27.58
C ASN A 180 -2.37 -0.65 27.59
N ALA A 181 -3.44 0.14 27.72
CA ALA A 181 -3.31 1.60 27.82
C ALA A 181 -2.46 2.01 29.04
N THR A 182 -1.60 3.01 28.87
CA THR A 182 -0.75 3.56 29.93
C THR A 182 -1.14 5.01 30.24
N GLY A 183 -0.86 5.48 31.47
CA GLY A 183 -1.16 6.86 31.86
C GLY A 183 -2.65 7.10 32.12
N VAL A 184 -3.40 6.03 32.41
CA VAL A 184 -4.83 6.12 32.74
C VAL A 184 -5.00 6.92 34.03
N ALA A 185 -5.91 7.89 34.06
CA ALA A 185 -6.14 8.65 35.28
C ALA A 185 -6.59 7.72 36.41
N VAL A 186 -6.10 7.94 37.62
CA VAL A 186 -6.43 7.10 38.79
C VAL A 186 -7.93 7.07 39.11
N SER A 187 -8.68 8.08 38.64
CA SER A 187 -10.14 8.20 38.79
C SER A 187 -10.93 7.76 37.55
N SER A 188 -10.31 7.06 36.59
CA SER A 188 -10.98 6.67 35.35
C SER A 188 -12.03 5.57 35.58
N ASN A 189 -13.18 5.70 34.91
CA ASN A 189 -14.12 4.60 34.74
C ASN A 189 -13.61 3.57 33.72
N ILE A 190 -14.15 2.36 33.77
CA ILE A 190 -13.92 1.32 32.77
C ILE A 190 -15.21 1.10 31.97
N SER A 191 -15.21 1.42 30.68
CA SER A 191 -16.31 1.13 29.75
C SER A 191 -16.04 -0.14 28.95
N ILE A 192 -17.06 -0.99 28.82
CA ILE A 192 -17.07 -2.23 28.04
C ILE A 192 -18.19 -2.11 27.02
N ASN A 193 -17.85 -2.21 25.73
CA ASN A 193 -18.81 -2.27 24.64
C ASN A 193 -18.80 -3.67 24.03
N PHE A 194 -19.98 -4.23 23.80
CA PHE A 194 -20.19 -5.52 23.14
C PHE A 194 -20.53 -5.33 21.65
N SER A 195 -20.47 -6.40 20.86
CA SER A 195 -20.89 -6.41 19.44
C SER A 195 -22.40 -6.17 19.27
N GLU A 196 -23.17 -6.53 20.28
CA GLU A 196 -24.63 -6.44 20.31
C GLU A 196 -25.13 -6.31 21.76
N ALA A 197 -26.44 -6.26 21.93
CA ALA A 197 -27.04 -6.09 23.24
C ALA A 197 -26.96 -7.40 24.04
N VAL A 198 -26.64 -7.30 25.33
CA VAL A 198 -26.39 -8.49 26.17
C VAL A 198 -27.19 -8.48 27.48
N SER A 199 -27.45 -9.68 27.98
CA SER A 199 -27.89 -9.98 29.34
C SER A 199 -26.68 -10.39 30.17
N LEU A 200 -26.55 -9.81 31.36
CA LEU A 200 -25.40 -9.98 32.24
C LEU A 200 -25.81 -10.63 33.57
N ALA A 201 -25.24 -11.78 33.88
CA ALA A 201 -25.43 -12.45 35.16
C ALA A 201 -24.46 -11.91 36.24
N SER A 202 -24.80 -12.11 37.52
CA SER A 202 -23.90 -11.72 38.62
C SER A 202 -22.52 -12.37 38.49
N GLY A 203 -21.46 -11.57 38.70
CA GLY A 203 -20.07 -12.00 38.55
C GLY A 203 -19.56 -12.02 37.10
N TRP A 204 -20.18 -11.28 36.17
CA TRP A 204 -19.74 -11.18 34.77
C TRP A 204 -18.40 -10.47 34.57
N TYR A 205 -17.88 -9.75 35.58
CA TYR A 205 -16.58 -9.08 35.52
C TYR A 205 -15.74 -9.25 36.80
N SER A 206 -14.43 -9.00 36.69
CA SER A 206 -13.53 -8.77 37.83
C SER A 206 -12.45 -7.74 37.48
N ILE A 207 -11.99 -6.97 38.48
CA ILE A 207 -10.90 -5.99 38.37
C ILE A 207 -9.87 -6.28 39.45
N SER A 208 -8.61 -6.53 39.05
CA SER A 208 -7.52 -6.91 39.94
C SER A 208 -6.31 -6.00 39.73
N CYS A 209 -5.89 -5.29 40.77
CA CYS A 209 -4.71 -4.44 40.75
C CYS A 209 -3.68 -4.93 41.80
N PRO A 210 -2.39 -4.57 41.68
CA PRO A 210 -1.38 -4.87 42.70
C PRO A 210 -1.75 -4.36 44.10
N SER A 211 -2.45 -3.23 44.19
CA SER A 211 -2.96 -2.70 45.46
C SER A 211 -4.31 -3.31 45.91
N GLY A 212 -4.76 -4.38 45.26
CA GLY A 212 -5.95 -5.16 45.61
C GLY A 212 -7.03 -5.19 44.52
N ALA A 213 -8.00 -6.10 44.68
CA ALA A 213 -9.17 -6.17 43.82
C ALA A 213 -10.06 -4.93 43.98
N ARG A 214 -10.77 -4.54 42.90
CA ARG A 214 -11.71 -3.41 42.91
C ARG A 214 -13.14 -3.90 42.74
N THR A 215 -14.02 -3.41 43.61
CA THR A 215 -15.47 -3.43 43.37
C THR A 215 -15.83 -2.23 42.50
N ALA A 216 -16.84 -2.36 41.64
CA ALA A 216 -17.32 -1.24 40.84
C ALA A 216 -18.85 -1.11 40.88
N VAL A 217 -19.33 0.13 40.81
CA VAL A 217 -20.74 0.43 40.54
C VAL A 217 -20.94 0.35 39.04
N GLN A 218 -21.81 -0.55 38.60
CA GLN A 218 -22.15 -0.73 37.19
C GLN A 218 -23.28 0.23 36.78
N SER A 219 -23.15 0.82 35.60
CA SER A 219 -24.20 1.55 34.89
C SER A 219 -24.18 1.21 33.39
N GLY A 220 -25.22 1.61 32.66
CA GLY A 220 -25.39 1.29 31.22
C GLY A 220 -26.41 0.18 30.96
N SER A 221 -26.71 -0.05 29.68
CA SER A 221 -27.68 -1.04 29.21
C SER A 221 -27.42 -1.39 27.73
N GLY A 222 -28.07 -2.46 27.25
CA GLY A 222 -27.94 -2.90 25.86
C GLY A 222 -26.54 -3.46 25.60
N SER A 223 -25.78 -2.81 24.73
CA SER A 223 -24.43 -3.24 24.34
C SER A 223 -23.30 -2.47 25.03
N SER A 224 -23.60 -1.50 25.91
CA SER A 224 -22.58 -0.63 26.53
C SER A 224 -22.76 -0.51 28.03
N TYR A 225 -21.70 -0.84 28.76
CA TYR A 225 -21.67 -0.84 30.22
C TYR A 225 -20.45 -0.08 30.74
N THR A 226 -20.63 0.66 31.83
CA THR A 226 -19.56 1.37 32.52
C THR A 226 -19.44 0.88 33.96
N LEU A 227 -18.21 0.57 34.36
CA LEU A 227 -17.81 0.17 35.70
C LEU A 227 -17.08 1.35 36.34
N ASN A 228 -17.67 1.95 37.38
CA ASN A 228 -17.03 2.99 38.18
C ASN A 228 -16.43 2.35 39.44
N PRO A 229 -15.10 2.25 39.58
CA PRO A 229 -14.46 1.67 40.76
C PRO A 229 -14.89 2.37 42.05
N GLY A 230 -15.21 1.61 43.10
CA GLY A 230 -15.63 2.18 44.39
C GLY A 230 -14.51 2.94 45.12
N THR A 231 -13.27 2.67 44.77
CA THR A 231 -12.07 3.42 45.20
C THR A 231 -11.20 3.67 43.98
N ASP A 232 -10.69 4.90 43.84
CA ASP A 232 -9.72 5.27 42.81
C ASP A 232 -8.50 4.34 42.83
N PHE A 233 -7.88 4.16 41.66
CA PHE A 233 -6.70 3.33 41.51
C PHE A 233 -5.46 3.98 42.16
N ALA A 234 -4.46 3.18 42.50
CA ALA A 234 -3.16 3.70 42.91
C ALA A 234 -2.39 4.24 41.70
N ALA A 235 -1.47 5.18 41.93
CA ALA A 235 -0.65 5.75 40.85
C ALA A 235 0.42 4.76 40.38
N GLY A 236 0.61 4.65 39.05
CA GLY A 236 1.65 3.83 38.44
C GLY A 236 1.45 2.32 38.55
N GLU A 237 0.23 1.84 38.78
CA GLU A 237 -0.08 0.41 38.90
C GLU A 237 -0.73 -0.15 37.62
N THR A 238 -0.45 -1.41 37.30
CA THR A 238 -1.10 -2.13 36.18
C THR A 238 -2.26 -2.97 36.69
N CYS A 239 -3.48 -2.55 36.40
CA CYS A 239 -4.72 -3.27 36.73
C CYS A 239 -5.13 -4.21 35.59
N SER A 240 -5.62 -5.40 35.93
CA SER A 240 -6.19 -6.39 35.00
C SER A 240 -7.70 -6.48 35.16
N VAL A 241 -8.42 -6.65 34.05
CA VAL A 241 -9.88 -6.77 33.99
C VAL A 241 -10.24 -8.02 33.20
N SER A 242 -11.19 -8.80 33.73
CA SER A 242 -11.69 -10.02 33.08
C SER A 242 -13.20 -9.99 32.95
N ILE A 243 -13.70 -10.26 31.73
CA ILE A 243 -15.11 -10.48 31.41
C ILE A 243 -15.35 -11.98 31.27
N VAL A 244 -16.32 -12.51 32.02
CA VAL A 244 -16.59 -13.95 32.13
C VAL A 244 -17.64 -14.36 31.09
N ALA A 245 -17.22 -15.06 30.04
CA ALA A 245 -18.04 -15.42 28.88
C ALA A 245 -19.35 -16.12 29.27
N ALA A 246 -19.27 -17.09 30.19
CA ALA A 246 -20.41 -17.86 30.66
C ALA A 246 -21.47 -17.04 31.42
N LYS A 247 -21.23 -15.75 31.64
CA LYS A 247 -22.14 -14.80 32.32
C LYS A 247 -22.64 -13.69 31.38
N VAL A 248 -22.30 -13.76 30.10
CA VAL A 248 -22.70 -12.83 29.05
C VAL A 248 -23.44 -13.61 27.97
N THR A 249 -24.66 -13.22 27.66
CA THR A 249 -25.50 -13.84 26.61
C THR A 249 -26.16 -12.71 25.82
N ASP A 250 -26.30 -12.84 24.51
CA ASP A 250 -27.04 -11.85 23.71
C ASP A 250 -28.53 -11.78 24.13
N ILE A 251 -29.24 -10.76 23.64
CA ILE A 251 -30.69 -10.59 23.88
C ILE A 251 -31.51 -10.51 22.59
N ASP A 252 -30.86 -10.50 21.44
CA ASP A 252 -31.44 -10.68 20.13
C ASP A 252 -31.31 -12.14 19.65
N GLY A 253 -32.01 -12.46 18.56
CA GLY A 253 -31.94 -13.78 17.94
C GLY A 253 -32.19 -14.98 18.87
N THR A 254 -31.27 -15.95 18.86
CA THR A 254 -31.28 -17.16 19.70
C THR A 254 -30.23 -16.96 20.78
N PRO A 255 -30.59 -16.93 22.08
CA PRO A 255 -29.65 -16.67 23.17
C PRO A 255 -28.34 -17.46 23.07
N THR A 256 -27.25 -16.81 22.65
CA THR A 256 -25.93 -17.43 22.60
C THR A 256 -24.96 -16.80 23.59
N PRO A 257 -24.21 -17.61 24.38
CA PRO A 257 -23.23 -17.08 25.30
C PRO A 257 -22.00 -16.57 24.54
N MET A 258 -21.33 -15.57 25.12
CA MET A 258 -20.03 -15.13 24.61
C MET A 258 -19.06 -16.33 24.53
N PRO A 259 -18.29 -16.49 23.43
CA PRO A 259 -17.56 -17.73 23.16
C PRO A 259 -16.35 -17.98 24.07
N ALA A 260 -15.73 -16.92 24.62
CA ALA A 260 -14.55 -17.02 25.49
C ALA A 260 -14.43 -15.82 26.43
N ASN A 261 -13.73 -15.98 27.55
CA ASN A 261 -13.46 -14.84 28.46
C ASN A 261 -12.64 -13.77 27.74
N TYR A 262 -12.91 -12.50 28.04
CA TYR A 262 -12.12 -11.38 27.53
C TYR A 262 -11.28 -10.78 28.66
N ASN A 263 -9.97 -10.80 28.52
CA ASN A 263 -9.04 -10.29 29.51
C ASN A 263 -8.23 -9.13 28.91
N PHE A 264 -8.12 -8.03 29.64
CA PHE A 264 -7.24 -6.92 29.28
C PHE A 264 -6.60 -6.29 30.52
N SER A 265 -5.59 -5.46 30.32
CA SER A 265 -4.95 -4.70 31.40
C SER A 265 -4.79 -3.23 31.01
N PHE A 266 -4.55 -2.36 31.99
CA PHE A 266 -4.14 -0.97 31.78
C PHE A 266 -3.27 -0.49 32.93
N THR A 267 -2.45 0.54 32.71
CA THR A 267 -1.53 1.11 33.70
C THR A 267 -1.92 2.55 34.02
N THR A 268 -2.06 2.85 35.30
CA THR A 268 -2.44 4.18 35.79
C THR A 268 -1.28 5.17 35.73
N ALA A 269 -1.59 6.46 35.65
CA ALA A 269 -0.59 7.52 35.70
C ALA A 269 0.17 7.51 37.03
N GLY A 270 1.49 7.70 36.99
CA GLY A 270 2.34 7.82 38.18
C GLY A 270 2.16 9.15 38.93
N SER A 271 2.73 9.26 40.14
CA SER A 271 2.72 10.49 40.96
C SER A 271 3.37 11.65 40.17
N SER A 272 2.65 12.76 40.02
CA SER A 272 2.99 13.80 39.03
C SER A 272 4.29 14.56 39.35
N SER A 273 5.30 14.40 38.49
CA SER A 273 6.14 15.53 38.08
C SER A 273 5.37 16.31 37.02
N THR A 274 5.29 17.63 37.12
CA THR A 274 4.68 18.43 36.05
C THR A 274 5.58 18.35 34.82
N VAL A 275 5.05 17.83 33.70
CA VAL A 275 5.79 17.75 32.44
C VAL A 275 5.81 19.14 31.79
N LEU A 276 6.99 19.69 31.56
CA LEU A 276 7.18 20.94 30.84
C LEU A 276 6.93 20.72 29.36
N GLN A 277 6.26 21.68 28.72
CA GLN A 277 6.10 21.73 27.27
C GLN A 277 7.18 22.61 26.67
N ASN A 278 7.70 22.25 25.49
CA ASN A 278 8.78 22.98 24.82
C ASN A 278 8.40 24.46 24.61
N GLY A 279 9.17 25.37 25.22
CA GLY A 279 8.98 26.82 25.11
C GLY A 279 7.86 27.40 25.97
N VAL A 280 7.14 26.59 26.74
CA VAL A 280 6.00 27.05 27.55
C VAL A 280 6.41 27.21 29.01
N ALA A 281 6.21 28.42 29.55
CA ALA A 281 6.51 28.72 30.94
C ALA A 281 5.44 28.16 31.89
N VAL A 282 5.86 27.44 32.94
CA VAL A 282 5.04 27.17 34.12
C VAL A 282 5.20 28.32 35.09
N THR A 283 4.12 29.01 35.42
CA THR A 283 4.13 30.22 36.27
C THR A 283 3.60 29.96 37.68
N GLY A 284 3.78 30.92 38.59
CA GLY A 284 3.22 30.85 39.94
C GLY A 284 3.97 29.90 40.89
N ILE A 285 5.21 29.55 40.57
CA ILE A 285 6.04 28.68 41.40
C ILE A 285 6.41 29.43 42.69
N GLY A 286 6.14 28.80 43.83
CA GLY A 286 6.39 29.37 45.14
C GLY A 286 6.26 28.35 46.26
N GLY A 287 6.73 28.73 47.46
CA GLY A 287 6.75 27.89 48.63
C GLY A 287 7.59 28.48 49.77
N ALA A 288 7.50 27.85 50.94
CA ALA A 288 8.38 28.15 52.07
C ALA A 288 9.82 27.65 51.79
N ALA A 289 10.78 28.09 52.61
CA ALA A 289 12.15 27.63 52.53
C ALA A 289 12.25 26.09 52.58
N ASN A 290 13.15 25.53 51.77
CA ASN A 290 13.40 24.10 51.55
C ASN A 290 12.29 23.31 50.85
N VAL A 291 11.21 23.94 50.39
CA VAL A 291 10.25 23.25 49.51
C VAL A 291 10.92 22.93 48.18
N GLU A 292 10.64 21.73 47.65
CA GLU A 292 11.06 21.30 46.32
C GLU A 292 9.84 21.16 45.40
N LYS A 293 9.98 21.65 44.17
CA LYS A 293 9.04 21.39 43.07
C LYS A 293 9.77 20.64 41.96
N ARG A 294 9.14 19.61 41.42
CA ARG A 294 9.76 18.70 40.46
C ARG A 294 9.02 18.70 39.13
N TYR A 295 9.81 18.74 38.06
CA TYR A 295 9.34 18.79 36.68
C TYR A 295 10.13 17.82 35.82
N THR A 296 9.57 17.44 34.67
CA THR A 296 10.26 16.65 33.65
C THR A 296 10.06 17.26 32.28
N MET A 297 10.99 17.02 31.36
CA MET A 297 10.85 17.37 29.95
C MET A 297 11.42 16.22 29.11
N ASN A 298 10.63 15.71 28.17
CA ASN A 298 11.13 14.76 27.18
C ASN A 298 11.78 15.55 26.03
N VAL A 299 13.05 15.29 25.80
CA VAL A 299 13.83 15.89 24.72
C VAL A 299 13.97 14.84 23.61
N PRO A 300 13.49 15.11 22.38
CA PRO A 300 13.53 14.15 21.28
C PRO A 300 14.96 13.96 20.77
N SER A 301 15.19 12.86 20.05
CA SER A 301 16.42 12.67 19.28
C SER A 301 16.58 13.78 18.25
N GLY A 302 17.83 14.18 17.98
CA GLY A 302 18.15 15.30 17.09
C GLY A 302 17.83 16.70 17.63
N ALA A 303 17.32 16.83 18.86
CA ALA A 303 17.13 18.14 19.48
C ALA A 303 18.47 18.86 19.70
N SER A 304 18.45 20.19 19.58
CA SER A 304 19.60 21.05 19.88
C SER A 304 19.18 22.21 20.77
N ASN A 305 20.16 22.88 21.41
CA ASN A 305 19.95 24.08 22.20
C ASN A 305 18.90 23.93 23.32
N LEU A 306 18.98 22.85 24.10
CA LEU A 306 18.12 22.68 25.28
C LEU A 306 18.47 23.72 26.34
N LEU A 307 17.45 24.39 26.87
CA LEU A 307 17.55 25.43 27.88
C LEU A 307 16.45 25.22 28.93
N PHE A 308 16.84 25.16 30.21
CA PHE A 308 15.92 25.36 31.32
C PHE A 308 16.23 26.70 31.97
N GLN A 309 15.19 27.51 32.19
CA GLN A 309 15.33 28.84 32.76
C GLN A 309 14.24 29.12 33.78
N THR A 310 14.63 29.61 34.95
CA THR A 310 13.71 30.26 35.88
C THR A 310 13.79 31.78 35.72
N ALA A 311 12.67 32.47 35.91
CA ALA A 311 12.61 33.93 35.83
C ALA A 311 11.43 34.51 36.64
N GLY A 312 11.58 35.78 37.05
CA GLY A 312 10.56 36.54 37.76
C GLY A 312 10.43 36.17 39.24
N GLY A 313 9.34 36.58 39.87
CA GLY A 313 9.04 36.29 41.27
C GLY A 313 9.88 37.07 42.29
N SER A 314 9.71 36.69 43.56
CA SER A 314 10.49 37.17 44.70
C SER A 314 11.11 36.00 45.47
N GLY A 315 12.18 36.27 46.22
CA GLY A 315 12.95 35.24 46.93
C GLY A 315 14.06 34.62 46.07
N ASP A 316 14.60 33.50 46.55
CA ASP A 316 15.73 32.78 45.97
C ASP A 316 15.36 31.32 45.69
N ALA A 317 15.23 30.99 44.41
CA ALA A 317 14.82 29.68 43.90
C ALA A 317 15.96 29.07 43.09
N ASP A 318 16.57 28.02 43.63
CA ASP A 318 17.67 27.29 43.02
C ASP A 318 17.16 26.28 41.97
N LEU A 319 17.77 26.28 40.79
CA LEU A 319 17.51 25.35 39.69
C LEU A 319 18.53 24.21 39.67
N TYR A 320 18.03 22.97 39.62
CA TYR A 320 18.85 21.77 39.42
C TYR A 320 18.29 20.96 38.25
N VAL A 321 19.16 20.54 37.34
CA VAL A 321 18.78 19.78 36.13
C VAL A 321 19.64 18.52 36.03
N ARG A 322 19.03 17.40 35.63
CA ARG A 322 19.75 16.14 35.39
C ARG A 322 19.05 15.26 34.34
N PHE A 323 19.81 14.63 33.46
CA PHE A 323 19.33 13.68 32.45
C PHE A 323 19.11 12.28 33.05
N GLY A 324 18.02 11.62 32.64
CA GLY A 324 17.68 10.23 32.94
C GLY A 324 17.25 9.91 34.38
N THR A 325 17.67 10.71 35.36
CA THR A 325 17.30 10.54 36.78
C THR A 325 17.03 11.89 37.46
N ALA A 326 16.23 11.86 38.54
CA ALA A 326 15.92 13.08 39.29
C ALA A 326 17.19 13.70 39.94
N PRO A 327 17.39 15.03 39.84
CA PRO A 327 18.47 15.70 40.54
C PRO A 327 18.24 15.68 42.06
N THR A 328 19.34 15.78 42.80
CA THR A 328 19.39 16.05 44.25
C THR A 328 20.30 17.24 44.50
N THR A 329 20.34 17.74 45.74
CA THR A 329 21.23 18.84 46.14
C THR A 329 22.72 18.51 45.99
N THR A 330 23.08 17.23 45.83
CA THR A 330 24.46 16.74 45.67
C THR A 330 24.72 16.03 44.34
N ALA A 331 23.69 15.82 43.50
CA ALA A 331 23.82 15.12 42.22
C ALA A 331 22.95 15.78 41.15
N TYR A 332 23.59 16.46 40.21
CA TYR A 332 22.97 17.25 39.14
C TYR A 332 23.95 17.34 37.96
N ASP A 333 23.42 17.56 36.75
CA ASP A 333 24.23 17.86 35.56
C ASP A 333 24.43 19.37 35.40
N CYS A 334 23.47 20.16 35.88
CA CYS A 334 23.59 21.61 35.94
C CYS A 334 22.89 22.20 37.18
N ARG A 335 23.57 23.15 37.81
CA ARG A 335 23.05 24.01 38.88
C ARG A 335 23.75 25.38 38.83
N PRO A 336 23.05 26.48 38.55
CA PRO A 336 23.60 27.82 38.63
C PRO A 336 23.89 28.22 40.08
N TYR A 337 24.92 29.05 40.31
CA TYR A 337 25.27 29.57 41.63
C TYR A 337 24.89 31.04 41.72
N THR A 338 23.61 31.35 41.61
CA THR A 338 23.11 32.72 41.79
C THR A 338 22.43 32.89 43.13
N GLY A 339 22.31 34.13 43.62
CA GLY A 339 21.51 34.45 44.81
C GLY A 339 20.15 35.05 44.44
N THR A 340 19.61 34.67 43.28
CA THR A 340 18.32 35.18 42.78
C THR A 340 17.54 34.06 42.12
N SER A 341 16.22 34.20 42.00
CA SER A 341 15.37 33.21 41.31
C SER A 341 15.52 33.16 39.78
N THR A 342 16.41 33.94 39.17
CA THR A 342 16.64 33.95 37.72
C THR A 342 17.87 33.12 37.38
N GLU A 343 17.65 31.85 37.02
CA GLU A 343 18.69 30.85 36.80
C GLU A 343 18.55 30.18 35.44
N SER A 344 19.65 29.71 34.85
CA SER A 344 19.62 29.03 33.55
C SER A 344 20.61 27.87 33.44
N CYS A 345 20.17 26.80 32.79
CA CYS A 345 20.95 25.62 32.44
C CYS A 345 20.80 25.33 30.94
N SER A 346 21.89 25.39 30.17
CA SER A 346 21.89 25.17 28.72
C SER A 346 22.75 23.98 28.30
N PHE A 347 22.28 23.27 27.28
CA PHE A 347 22.92 22.10 26.70
C PHE A 347 22.83 22.21 25.17
N ALA A 348 23.95 22.49 24.51
CA ALA A 348 23.98 22.70 23.05
C ALA A 348 23.60 21.43 22.27
N THR A 349 24.08 20.28 22.74
CA THR A 349 23.83 18.94 22.17
C THR A 349 23.25 18.02 23.25
N PRO A 350 21.96 18.17 23.60
CA PRO A 350 21.32 17.40 24.66
C PRO A 350 21.17 15.92 24.27
N SER A 351 21.31 15.02 25.25
CA SER A 351 20.91 13.62 25.07
C SER A 351 19.39 13.50 24.92
N ALA A 352 18.95 12.65 24.00
CA ALA A 352 17.55 12.30 23.82
C ALA A 352 17.03 11.51 25.01
N GLY A 353 15.83 11.83 25.50
CA GLY A 353 15.21 11.17 26.64
C GLY A 353 14.69 12.16 27.69
N THR A 354 14.41 11.66 28.89
CA THR A 354 13.78 12.45 29.95
C THR A 354 14.82 13.25 30.72
N TRP A 355 14.62 14.57 30.77
CA TRP A 355 15.34 15.50 31.63
C TRP A 355 14.49 15.81 32.86
N HIS A 356 15.11 15.73 34.03
CA HIS A 356 14.48 16.02 35.30
C HIS A 356 14.96 17.37 35.83
N VAL A 357 14.01 18.15 36.35
CA VAL A 357 14.25 19.49 36.88
C VAL A 357 13.70 19.59 38.29
N MET A 358 14.50 20.11 39.22
CA MET A 358 14.10 20.45 40.58
C MET A 358 14.30 21.95 40.78
N VAL A 359 13.24 22.63 41.20
CA VAL A 359 13.29 24.01 41.70
C VAL A 359 13.18 23.94 43.22
N ARG A 360 14.23 24.35 43.92
CA ARG A 360 14.31 24.33 45.38
C ARG A 360 14.29 25.75 45.93
N MET A 361 13.38 26.01 46.85
CA MET A 361 13.25 27.32 47.48
C MET A 361 14.31 27.48 48.58
N TYR A 362 15.33 28.33 48.39
CA TYR A 362 16.34 28.59 49.40
C TYR A 362 15.75 29.39 50.58
N ASN A 363 14.91 30.38 50.26
CA ASN A 363 14.06 31.10 51.21
C ASN A 363 12.60 31.07 50.73
N THR A 364 11.70 31.84 51.37
CA THR A 364 10.31 31.92 50.89
C THR A 364 10.25 32.56 49.50
N VAL A 365 9.73 31.82 48.53
CA VAL A 365 9.64 32.22 47.12
C VAL A 365 8.18 32.35 46.69
N SER A 366 7.88 33.32 45.84
CA SER A 366 6.56 33.46 45.21
C SER A 366 6.65 33.97 43.78
N GLY A 367 5.81 33.45 42.89
CA GLY A 367 5.60 33.98 41.55
C GLY A 367 6.72 33.72 40.54
N VAL A 368 7.60 32.74 40.80
CA VAL A 368 8.65 32.33 39.86
C VAL A 368 8.02 31.58 38.68
N SER A 369 8.63 31.70 37.51
CA SER A 369 8.31 30.89 36.32
C SER A 369 9.46 29.95 35.97
N LEU A 370 9.15 28.80 35.39
CA LEU A 370 10.12 27.84 34.84
C LEU A 370 9.75 27.52 33.39
N THR A 371 10.68 27.74 32.46
CA THR A 371 10.55 27.39 31.05
C THR A 371 11.63 26.39 30.68
N GLY A 372 11.24 25.27 30.08
CA GLY A 372 12.16 24.41 29.32
C GLY A 372 11.96 24.64 27.83
N SER A 373 13.02 24.76 27.04
CA SER A 373 12.94 24.92 25.59
C SER A 373 14.07 24.19 24.87
N PHE A 374 13.82 23.75 23.65
CA PHE A 374 14.82 23.18 22.73
C PHE A 374 14.41 23.44 21.28
N SER A 375 15.38 23.46 20.38
CA SER A 375 15.13 23.40 18.94
C SER A 375 14.85 21.96 18.55
N SER A 376 13.63 21.67 18.11
CA SER A 376 13.29 20.33 17.61
C SER A 376 14.07 20.06 16.32
N GLY A 377 14.94 19.05 16.33
CA GLY A 377 15.33 18.38 15.09
C GLY A 377 14.09 17.77 14.44
N THR A 378 14.06 17.69 13.13
CA THR A 378 13.01 16.93 12.43
C THR A 378 13.00 15.50 12.97
N PRO A 379 11.82 14.92 13.31
CA PRO A 379 11.75 13.50 13.66
C PRO A 379 12.35 12.68 12.52
N ASP A 380 13.32 11.84 12.86
CA ASP A 380 13.96 10.90 11.97
C ASP A 380 12.91 9.87 11.49
N ALA A 381 12.73 9.75 10.18
CA ALA A 381 11.68 8.93 9.60
C ALA A 381 12.27 7.58 9.19
N ALA A 382 11.58 6.48 9.52
CA ALA A 382 12.07 5.17 9.10
C ALA A 382 12.16 5.07 7.57
N PRO A 383 13.20 4.38 7.05
CA PRO A 383 13.39 4.27 5.62
C PRO A 383 12.22 3.52 4.98
N ILE A 384 11.84 3.94 3.77
CA ILE A 384 10.86 3.25 2.92
C ILE A 384 11.48 2.97 1.55
N VAL A 385 10.98 1.98 0.82
CA VAL A 385 11.30 1.86 -0.62
C VAL A 385 10.53 2.96 -1.34
N SER A 386 11.26 3.97 -1.83
CA SER A 386 10.71 5.14 -2.51
C SER A 386 10.39 4.85 -3.98
N SER A 387 11.18 3.98 -4.63
CA SER A 387 10.93 3.53 -6.00
C SER A 387 11.65 2.23 -6.33
N THR A 388 11.17 1.55 -7.36
CA THR A 388 11.78 0.35 -7.94
C THR A 388 11.85 0.44 -9.46
N SER A 389 12.83 -0.25 -10.04
CA SER A 389 12.93 -0.49 -11.48
C SER A 389 13.16 -1.99 -11.71
N PRO A 390 12.29 -2.73 -12.40
CA PRO A 390 11.06 -2.26 -13.00
C PRO A 390 10.04 -1.80 -11.95
N THR A 391 9.08 -0.97 -12.34
CA THR A 391 7.96 -0.58 -11.47
C THR A 391 6.98 -1.74 -11.29
N ALA A 392 6.23 -1.72 -10.19
CA ALA A 392 5.29 -2.78 -9.87
C ALA A 392 4.24 -2.99 -10.97
N GLY A 393 4.06 -4.25 -11.38
CA GLY A 393 3.14 -4.65 -12.44
C GLY A 393 3.70 -4.55 -13.85
N THR A 394 4.97 -4.15 -14.03
CA THR A 394 5.65 -4.21 -15.34
C THR A 394 5.54 -5.62 -15.91
N SER A 395 5.16 -5.76 -17.18
CA SER A 395 4.99 -7.09 -17.84
C SER A 395 6.09 -7.44 -18.83
N ASN A 396 6.96 -6.49 -19.18
CA ASN A 396 7.96 -6.61 -20.25
C ASN A 396 9.38 -6.30 -19.74
N HIS A 397 9.73 -6.74 -18.54
CA HIS A 397 11.10 -6.57 -18.03
C HIS A 397 12.09 -7.35 -18.93
N PRO A 398 13.19 -6.74 -19.41
CA PRO A 398 14.15 -7.44 -20.26
C PRO A 398 14.75 -8.67 -19.57
N THR A 399 15.06 -9.71 -20.34
CA THR A 399 15.65 -10.94 -19.80
C THR A 399 17.01 -10.70 -19.14
N ASN A 400 17.78 -9.75 -19.66
CA ASN A 400 19.07 -9.29 -19.12
C ASN A 400 18.94 -8.03 -18.23
N GLY A 401 17.71 -7.65 -17.86
CA GLY A 401 17.46 -6.41 -17.11
C GLY A 401 17.79 -6.57 -15.63
N ASN A 402 18.21 -5.50 -14.96
CA ASN A 402 18.47 -5.50 -13.51
C ASN A 402 17.27 -5.02 -12.70
N VAL A 403 17.26 -5.33 -11.40
CA VAL A 403 16.22 -4.87 -10.48
C VAL A 403 16.80 -3.81 -9.53
N GLY A 404 16.43 -2.55 -9.73
CA GLY A 404 16.78 -1.42 -8.89
C GLY A 404 15.80 -1.22 -7.72
N VAL A 405 16.36 -0.88 -6.55
CA VAL A 405 15.63 -0.48 -5.35
C VAL A 405 16.22 0.84 -4.85
N THR A 406 15.37 1.86 -4.72
CA THR A 406 15.74 3.14 -4.10
C THR A 406 14.93 3.35 -2.83
N PHE A 407 15.60 3.74 -1.75
CA PHE A 407 15.02 4.05 -0.46
C PHE A 407 14.73 5.56 -0.33
N SER A 408 13.99 5.98 0.70
CA SER A 408 13.75 7.40 1.03
C SER A 408 15.03 8.12 1.45
N GLU A 409 16.01 7.36 1.95
CA GLU A 409 17.25 7.85 2.54
C GLU A 409 18.35 6.77 2.51
N ALA A 410 19.54 7.10 3.02
CA ALA A 410 20.65 6.17 3.07
C ALA A 410 20.40 5.05 4.08
N VAL A 411 20.66 3.80 3.69
CA VAL A 411 20.40 2.63 4.54
C VAL A 411 21.63 1.74 4.73
N THR A 412 21.67 1.08 5.89
CA THR A 412 22.51 -0.08 6.19
C THR A 412 21.73 -1.36 5.89
N LEU A 413 22.33 -2.26 5.11
CA LEU A 413 21.72 -3.52 4.69
C LEU A 413 22.39 -4.72 5.35
N ALA A 414 21.61 -5.54 6.06
CA ALA A 414 22.09 -6.81 6.60
C ALA A 414 22.07 -7.92 5.53
N SER A 415 22.84 -8.99 5.75
CA SER A 415 22.82 -10.15 4.85
C SER A 415 21.40 -10.73 4.72
N GLY A 416 20.99 -11.02 3.49
CA GLY A 416 19.65 -11.51 3.17
C GLY A 416 18.56 -10.44 3.24
N TRP A 417 18.88 -9.16 3.01
CA TRP A 417 17.90 -8.07 3.01
C TRP A 417 16.84 -8.15 1.90
N TYR A 418 17.02 -9.02 0.91
CA TYR A 418 16.04 -9.25 -0.16
C TYR A 418 15.89 -10.73 -0.52
N THR A 419 14.79 -11.05 -1.20
CA THR A 419 14.60 -12.29 -1.96
C THR A 419 14.09 -11.96 -3.36
N LEU A 420 14.60 -12.65 -4.39
CA LEU A 420 14.11 -12.54 -5.77
C LEU A 420 13.71 -13.94 -6.27
N VAL A 421 12.42 -14.15 -6.52
CA VAL A 421 11.87 -15.46 -6.86
C VAL A 421 10.98 -15.35 -8.10
N CYS A 422 11.25 -16.18 -9.10
CA CYS A 422 10.49 -16.24 -10.34
C CYS A 422 9.67 -17.53 -10.44
N THR A 423 8.52 -17.47 -11.12
CA THR A 423 7.55 -18.57 -11.21
C THR A 423 8.11 -19.80 -11.93
N ALA A 424 8.95 -19.62 -12.95
CA ALA A 424 9.53 -20.72 -13.72
C ALA A 424 10.94 -21.09 -13.26
N SER A 425 11.81 -20.09 -13.08
CA SER A 425 13.23 -20.33 -12.74
C SER A 425 13.55 -20.36 -11.25
N GLY A 426 12.57 -20.10 -10.37
CA GLY A 426 12.75 -20.16 -8.92
C GLY A 426 13.55 -18.99 -8.35
N SER A 427 14.27 -19.22 -7.25
CA SER A 427 15.07 -18.18 -6.60
C SER A 427 16.29 -17.79 -7.45
N LYS A 428 16.46 -16.49 -7.71
CA LYS A 428 17.60 -15.95 -8.44
C LYS A 428 18.69 -15.52 -7.45
N ALA A 429 19.89 -16.09 -7.58
CA ALA A 429 21.07 -15.49 -6.99
C ALA A 429 21.41 -14.21 -7.76
N ALA A 430 21.87 -13.17 -7.07
CA ALA A 430 22.20 -11.90 -7.70
C ALA A 430 23.41 -11.23 -7.03
N ALA A 431 24.20 -10.55 -7.85
CA ALA A 431 25.19 -9.61 -7.39
C ALA A 431 24.48 -8.29 -7.04
N VAL A 432 24.76 -7.75 -5.86
CA VAL A 432 24.23 -6.46 -5.42
C VAL A 432 25.33 -5.42 -5.53
N SER A 433 25.01 -4.31 -6.20
CA SER A 433 25.85 -3.11 -6.29
C SER A 433 25.05 -1.89 -5.81
N GLY A 434 25.74 -0.76 -5.58
CA GLY A 434 25.14 0.46 -5.06
C GLY A 434 25.55 0.79 -3.62
N SER A 435 25.11 1.96 -3.16
CA SER A 435 25.43 2.49 -1.82
C SER A 435 24.47 3.60 -1.43
N GLY A 436 24.39 3.91 -0.14
CA GLY A 436 23.51 4.97 0.35
C GLY A 436 22.04 4.54 0.22
N ALA A 437 21.27 5.24 -0.60
CA ALA A 437 19.84 5.01 -0.78
C ALA A 437 19.49 4.13 -2.00
N SER A 438 20.43 3.85 -2.90
CA SER A 438 20.15 3.21 -4.19
C SER A 438 20.99 1.96 -4.39
N TYR A 439 20.30 0.86 -4.69
CA TYR A 439 20.89 -0.47 -4.86
C TYR A 439 20.37 -1.14 -6.13
N THR A 440 21.26 -1.83 -6.83
CA THR A 440 20.94 -2.64 -8.01
C THR A 440 21.15 -4.12 -7.68
N ILE A 441 20.15 -4.93 -7.97
CA ILE A 441 20.17 -6.39 -7.87
C ILE A 441 20.30 -6.92 -9.30
N ASN A 442 21.50 -7.42 -9.63
CA ASN A 442 21.81 -8.00 -10.94
C ASN A 442 21.81 -9.54 -10.83
N PRO A 443 20.79 -10.24 -11.37
CA PRO A 443 20.75 -11.70 -11.38
C PRO A 443 22.01 -12.29 -12.00
N THR A 444 22.65 -13.25 -11.33
CA THR A 444 23.86 -13.91 -11.89
C THR A 444 23.55 -14.75 -13.13
N VAL A 445 22.27 -15.05 -13.34
CA VAL A 445 21.72 -15.71 -14.53
C VAL A 445 20.50 -14.91 -14.96
N ASP A 446 20.48 -14.52 -16.24
CA ASP A 446 19.38 -13.81 -16.89
C ASP A 446 18.00 -14.45 -16.59
N PHE A 447 16.97 -13.63 -16.64
CA PHE A 447 15.59 -14.06 -16.47
C PHE A 447 15.14 -14.96 -17.62
N THR A 448 14.30 -15.94 -17.30
CA THR A 448 13.63 -16.78 -18.30
C THR A 448 12.48 -15.99 -18.91
N ALA A 449 12.41 -15.96 -20.24
CA ALA A 449 11.33 -15.31 -20.96
C ALA A 449 9.94 -15.81 -20.53
N ASN A 450 8.93 -14.92 -20.49
CA ASN A 450 7.55 -15.20 -20.07
C ASN A 450 7.36 -15.68 -18.61
N GLU A 451 8.30 -15.40 -17.71
CA GLU A 451 8.11 -15.69 -16.28
C GLU A 451 7.66 -14.45 -15.50
N SER A 452 7.05 -14.68 -14.33
CA SER A 452 6.75 -13.60 -13.37
C SER A 452 7.70 -13.72 -12.18
N CYS A 453 8.31 -12.61 -11.80
CA CYS A 453 9.24 -12.52 -10.69
C CYS A 453 8.70 -11.64 -9.58
N THR A 454 9.04 -12.01 -8.36
CA THR A 454 8.69 -11.29 -7.13
C THR A 454 9.97 -10.94 -6.40
N LEU A 455 10.23 -9.64 -6.22
CA LEU A 455 11.23 -9.12 -5.30
C LEU A 455 10.55 -8.82 -3.96
N THR A 456 11.15 -9.26 -2.86
CA THR A 456 10.75 -8.85 -1.51
C THR A 456 11.95 -8.23 -0.80
N VAL A 457 11.79 -7.00 -0.32
CA VAL A 457 12.72 -6.32 0.59
C VAL A 457 12.28 -6.60 2.02
N ILE A 458 13.19 -7.14 2.83
CA ILE A 458 12.91 -7.61 4.20
C ILE A 458 13.18 -6.47 5.19
N ALA A 459 12.11 -5.95 5.78
CA ALA A 459 12.16 -4.73 6.59
C ALA A 459 13.12 -4.82 7.79
N SER A 460 13.11 -5.95 8.48
CA SER A 460 13.99 -6.21 9.62
C SER A 460 15.50 -6.26 9.28
N LYS A 461 15.86 -6.18 8.01
CA LYS A 461 17.24 -6.23 7.50
C LYS A 461 17.70 -4.92 6.86
N VAL A 462 16.88 -3.88 6.95
CA VAL A 462 17.16 -2.55 6.40
C VAL A 462 16.94 -1.52 7.51
N SER A 463 17.96 -0.71 7.80
CA SER A 463 17.89 0.40 8.76
C SER A 463 18.50 1.65 8.16
N ASP A 464 18.05 2.84 8.55
CA ASP A 464 18.67 4.11 8.14
C ASP A 464 20.13 4.24 8.66
N VAL A 465 20.82 5.28 8.19
CA VAL A 465 22.23 5.57 8.51
C VAL A 465 22.37 6.83 9.37
N ASP A 466 21.40 7.74 9.32
CA ASP A 466 21.34 8.96 10.11
C ASP A 466 20.47 8.80 11.36
N GLY A 467 20.51 9.84 12.21
CA GLY A 467 19.75 9.90 13.45
C GLY A 467 19.92 8.68 14.37
N THR A 468 18.79 8.09 14.76
CA THR A 468 18.77 6.91 15.64
C THR A 468 18.37 5.71 14.80
N PRO A 469 19.27 4.74 14.52
CA PRO A 469 19.01 3.68 13.56
C PRO A 469 17.62 3.05 13.67
N THR A 470 16.72 3.36 12.74
CA THR A 470 15.37 2.80 12.72
C THR A 470 15.22 1.79 11.57
N PRO A 471 14.66 0.59 11.83
CA PRO A 471 14.40 -0.36 10.76
C PRO A 471 13.21 0.09 9.91
N MET A 472 13.17 -0.33 8.65
CA MET A 472 11.97 -0.20 7.83
C MET A 472 10.74 -0.75 8.56
N ALA A 473 9.59 -0.11 8.40
CA ALA A 473 8.38 -0.46 9.12
C ALA A 473 7.72 -1.77 8.65
N SER A 474 7.81 -2.11 7.36
CA SER A 474 7.17 -3.29 6.76
C SER A 474 7.90 -3.79 5.52
N ASN A 475 7.73 -5.07 5.21
CA ASN A 475 8.34 -5.65 4.01
C ASN A 475 7.74 -4.99 2.76
N TYR A 476 8.58 -4.71 1.77
CA TYR A 476 8.13 -4.22 0.47
C TYR A 476 8.17 -5.36 -0.55
N THR A 477 7.10 -5.52 -1.33
CA THR A 477 7.02 -6.56 -2.38
C THR A 477 6.75 -5.91 -3.73
N LEU A 478 7.53 -6.34 -4.73
CA LEU A 478 7.44 -5.94 -6.12
C LEU A 478 7.17 -7.17 -6.98
N ASN A 479 6.13 -7.14 -7.82
CA ASN A 479 5.85 -8.15 -8.82
C ASN A 479 6.07 -7.58 -10.23
N PHE A 480 6.77 -8.31 -11.09
CA PHE A 480 6.97 -7.96 -12.51
C PHE A 480 7.02 -9.20 -13.40
N GLY A 481 6.62 -9.06 -14.66
CA GLY A 481 6.72 -10.04 -15.73
C GLY A 481 7.94 -9.77 -16.60
N VAL A 482 8.56 -10.85 -17.05
CA VAL A 482 9.73 -10.85 -17.94
C VAL A 482 9.24 -11.02 -19.37
N ALA A 483 9.76 -10.18 -20.28
CA ALA A 483 9.39 -10.21 -21.68
C ALA A 483 9.62 -11.61 -22.29
N GLY A 484 8.61 -12.12 -22.98
CA GLY A 484 8.71 -13.25 -23.90
C GLY A 484 9.59 -12.94 -25.12
N VAL A 485 10.16 -13.97 -25.74
CA VAL A 485 10.82 -13.87 -27.06
C VAL A 485 9.79 -13.36 -28.08
N GLY A 486 10.01 -12.17 -28.65
CA GLY A 486 9.05 -11.53 -29.56
C GLY A 486 7.83 -10.87 -28.88
N SER A 487 7.94 -10.49 -27.61
CA SER A 487 6.92 -9.68 -26.90
C SER A 487 7.52 -8.38 -26.35
N GLY A 488 6.67 -7.43 -25.95
CA GLY A 488 7.10 -6.12 -25.44
C GLY A 488 7.44 -5.13 -26.55
N TYR A 489 8.21 -4.09 -26.20
CA TYR A 489 8.49 -2.95 -27.09
C TYR A 489 9.10 -3.37 -28.44
N TYR A 490 9.91 -4.45 -28.46
CA TYR A 490 10.58 -4.97 -29.66
C TYR A 490 9.90 -6.20 -30.29
N ALA A 491 8.63 -6.47 -29.99
CA ALA A 491 7.93 -7.68 -30.43
C ALA A 491 7.96 -7.92 -31.96
N SER A 492 7.91 -6.86 -32.76
CA SER A 492 7.94 -6.93 -34.22
C SER A 492 9.34 -6.97 -34.83
N VAL A 493 10.40 -6.85 -34.02
CA VAL A 493 11.78 -6.81 -34.51
C VAL A 493 12.29 -8.20 -34.85
N ASN A 494 12.89 -8.34 -36.03
CA ASN A 494 13.45 -9.60 -36.51
C ASN A 494 14.95 -9.43 -36.82
N ALA A 495 15.79 -10.01 -35.96
CA ALA A 495 17.25 -9.91 -36.04
C ALA A 495 17.94 -10.96 -36.92
N SER A 496 17.21 -11.68 -37.78
CA SER A 496 17.78 -12.80 -38.57
C SER A 496 18.81 -12.39 -39.61
N THR A 497 18.69 -11.20 -40.18
CA THR A 497 19.67 -10.63 -41.12
C THR A 497 19.78 -9.14 -40.89
N SER A 498 20.87 -8.51 -41.35
CA SER A 498 21.07 -7.07 -41.20
C SER A 498 19.97 -6.26 -41.88
N SER A 499 19.56 -6.65 -43.10
CA SER A 499 18.49 -5.99 -43.84
C SER A 499 17.13 -6.16 -43.17
N THR A 500 16.82 -7.37 -42.70
CA THR A 500 15.56 -7.65 -41.98
C THR A 500 15.52 -6.90 -40.65
N LEU A 501 16.62 -6.90 -39.89
CA LEU A 501 16.71 -6.19 -38.62
C LEU A 501 16.50 -4.70 -38.83
N ARG A 502 17.20 -4.10 -39.78
CA ARG A 502 17.04 -2.67 -40.10
C ARG A 502 15.60 -2.33 -40.44
N SER A 503 14.99 -3.09 -41.35
CA SER A 503 13.61 -2.85 -41.82
C SER A 503 12.52 -3.06 -40.76
N THR A 504 12.79 -3.85 -39.72
CA THR A 504 11.82 -4.15 -38.66
C THR A 504 12.08 -3.37 -37.37
N LEU A 505 13.31 -2.94 -37.13
CA LEU A 505 13.71 -2.13 -35.98
C LEU A 505 13.40 -0.65 -36.18
N HIS A 506 13.74 -0.08 -37.34
CA HIS A 506 13.51 1.34 -37.60
C HIS A 506 12.05 1.74 -37.33
N PRO A 507 11.00 1.06 -37.87
CA PRO A 507 9.61 1.39 -37.58
C PRO A 507 9.19 1.33 -36.10
N VAL A 508 9.91 0.57 -35.26
CA VAL A 508 9.61 0.47 -33.82
C VAL A 508 10.10 1.72 -33.08
N ILE A 509 11.20 2.32 -33.53
CA ILE A 509 11.81 3.48 -32.87
C ILE A 509 11.56 4.81 -33.61
N ASP A 510 11.10 4.76 -34.88
CA ASP A 510 10.96 5.85 -35.86
C ASP A 510 10.12 7.05 -35.44
N ASP A 511 9.26 6.97 -34.43
CA ASP A 511 8.51 8.15 -33.96
C ASP A 511 8.79 8.38 -32.48
N HIS A 512 8.91 9.65 -32.11
CA HIS A 512 9.11 10.02 -30.72
C HIS A 512 8.41 11.34 -30.38
N THR A 513 8.08 11.50 -29.10
CA THR A 513 7.47 12.73 -28.61
C THR A 513 8.50 13.85 -28.63
N LYS A 514 8.23 14.93 -29.37
CA LYS A 514 9.06 16.14 -29.34
C LYS A 514 8.78 16.93 -28.07
N LEU A 515 9.77 17.04 -27.20
CA LEU A 515 9.66 17.86 -26.00
C LEU A 515 10.17 19.28 -26.27
N PRO A 516 9.59 20.31 -25.61
CA PRO A 516 10.09 21.67 -25.74
C PRO A 516 11.59 21.80 -25.37
N TYR A 517 12.32 22.59 -26.16
CA TYR A 517 13.70 22.95 -25.85
C TYR A 517 13.80 24.17 -24.91
N SER A 518 12.68 24.83 -24.61
CA SER A 518 12.58 25.92 -23.62
C SER A 518 12.62 25.39 -22.18
N ALA A 519 12.91 26.26 -21.21
CA ALA A 519 12.67 25.99 -19.79
C ALA A 519 11.31 26.59 -19.39
N SER A 520 10.22 25.87 -19.65
CA SER A 520 8.85 26.41 -19.53
C SER A 520 8.13 26.06 -18.23
N GLY A 521 8.79 25.42 -17.26
CA GLY A 521 8.16 24.99 -16.00
C GLY A 521 7.14 23.86 -16.15
N SER A 522 6.98 23.33 -17.37
CA SER A 522 6.26 22.11 -17.75
C SER A 522 7.24 20.97 -18.02
N ILE A 523 6.77 19.81 -18.48
CA ILE A 523 7.66 18.76 -19.00
C ILE A 523 8.35 19.31 -20.27
N ASP A 524 9.67 19.47 -20.19
CA ASP A 524 10.55 19.91 -21.26
C ASP A 524 11.87 19.11 -21.24
N THR A 525 12.79 19.40 -22.17
CA THR A 525 14.08 18.68 -22.20
C THR A 525 14.89 18.81 -20.92
N TRP A 526 14.84 19.93 -20.18
CA TRP A 526 15.54 20.05 -18.89
C TRP A 526 14.91 19.19 -17.81
N TYR A 527 13.57 19.17 -17.76
CA TYR A 527 12.83 18.35 -16.81
C TYR A 527 13.20 16.86 -16.93
N VAL A 528 13.37 16.37 -18.16
CA VAL A 528 13.76 14.97 -18.39
C VAL A 528 15.25 14.75 -18.13
N LEU A 529 16.12 15.65 -18.55
CA LEU A 529 17.56 15.56 -18.28
C LEU A 529 17.89 15.54 -16.78
N ASP A 530 17.19 16.32 -15.97
CA ASP A 530 17.33 16.29 -14.50
C ASP A 530 17.01 14.91 -13.90
N ARG A 531 16.25 14.07 -14.60
CA ARG A 531 15.91 12.70 -14.18
C ARG A 531 16.79 11.65 -14.85
N ALA A 532 17.03 11.79 -16.14
CA ALA A 532 17.78 10.84 -16.95
C ALA A 532 19.27 10.86 -16.58
N ASP A 533 19.82 12.04 -16.28
CA ASP A 533 21.22 12.24 -15.90
C ASP A 533 21.37 12.50 -14.39
N GLN A 534 20.38 12.11 -13.58
CA GLN A 534 20.42 12.26 -12.12
C GLN A 534 21.66 11.60 -11.52
N ASP A 535 22.28 12.30 -10.57
CA ASP A 535 23.42 11.75 -9.83
C ASP A 535 22.96 10.59 -8.93
N PRO A 536 23.60 9.40 -9.05
CA PRO A 536 23.21 8.20 -8.28
C PRO A 536 23.45 8.33 -6.77
N LEU A 537 24.33 9.23 -6.33
CA LEU A 537 24.61 9.45 -4.91
C LEU A 537 23.89 10.70 -4.35
N ASN A 538 23.31 11.54 -5.22
CA ASN A 538 22.65 12.77 -4.81
C ASN A 538 21.51 13.14 -5.76
N ALA A 539 20.28 12.81 -5.37
CA ALA A 539 19.08 13.07 -6.18
C ALA A 539 18.80 14.56 -6.44
N SER A 540 19.42 15.49 -5.71
CA SER A 540 19.33 16.94 -5.97
C SER A 540 20.28 17.42 -7.09
N ASN A 541 21.15 16.53 -7.58
CA ASN A 541 22.16 16.85 -8.57
C ASN A 541 21.99 16.04 -9.87
N VAL A 542 22.66 16.51 -10.91
CA VAL A 542 22.92 15.79 -12.16
C VAL A 542 24.40 15.45 -12.25
N LEU A 543 24.72 14.32 -12.86
CA LEU A 543 26.09 13.88 -13.09
C LEU A 543 26.42 14.02 -14.58
N ASP A 544 27.34 14.93 -14.91
CA ASP A 544 27.61 15.31 -16.29
C ASP A 544 28.32 14.19 -17.08
N ILE A 545 28.10 14.19 -18.41
CA ILE A 545 28.67 13.20 -19.32
C ILE A 545 30.20 13.26 -19.31
N TYR A 546 30.84 14.36 -19.71
CA TYR A 546 32.28 14.32 -20.01
C TYR A 546 33.20 14.40 -18.80
N LYS A 547 32.89 15.25 -17.81
CA LYS A 547 33.80 15.56 -16.70
C LYS A 547 33.60 14.64 -15.50
N ASN A 548 32.51 13.86 -15.46
CA ASN A 548 32.14 13.02 -14.31
C ASN A 548 31.98 13.86 -13.02
N ALA A 549 31.50 15.09 -13.15
CA ALA A 549 31.25 16.05 -12.11
C ALA A 549 29.76 16.11 -11.77
N THR A 550 29.46 16.31 -10.49
CA THR A 550 28.10 16.47 -9.98
C THR A 550 27.74 17.94 -9.82
N TYR A 551 26.56 18.32 -10.29
CA TYR A 551 26.07 19.71 -10.25
C TYR A 551 24.65 19.78 -9.69
N PRO A 552 24.34 20.77 -8.83
CA PRO A 552 22.96 21.03 -8.41
C PRO A 552 22.04 21.27 -9.59
N LYS A 553 20.86 20.63 -9.58
CA LYS A 553 19.82 20.81 -10.61
C LYS A 553 19.41 22.28 -10.67
N ALA A 554 19.61 22.90 -11.83
CA ALA A 554 19.36 24.31 -12.05
C ALA A 554 18.63 24.62 -13.38
N GLY A 555 18.41 23.62 -14.24
CA GLY A 555 17.74 23.80 -15.54
C GLY A 555 18.49 24.76 -16.48
N ALA A 556 17.75 25.50 -17.32
CA ALA A 556 18.34 26.43 -18.30
C ALA A 556 19.07 27.62 -17.66
N GLY A 557 20.12 28.10 -18.34
CA GLY A 557 20.74 29.40 -18.04
C GLY A 557 21.66 29.42 -16.82
N ASN A 558 22.03 28.26 -16.30
CA ASN A 558 23.01 28.13 -15.22
C ASN A 558 24.46 28.21 -15.75
N ASN A 559 25.43 28.36 -14.84
CA ASN A 559 26.86 28.52 -15.15
C ASN A 559 27.70 27.24 -14.96
N ASN A 560 27.06 26.12 -14.66
CA ASN A 560 27.74 24.87 -14.30
C ASN A 560 27.72 23.86 -15.45
N TYR A 561 26.53 23.65 -16.03
CA TYR A 561 26.31 22.66 -17.06
C TYR A 561 25.34 23.17 -18.14
N ASN A 562 25.43 22.59 -19.32
CA ASN A 562 24.53 22.83 -20.42
C ASN A 562 24.07 21.51 -21.06
N ARG A 563 23.21 21.62 -22.09
CA ARG A 563 22.81 20.48 -22.92
C ARG A 563 23.88 20.20 -23.96
N GLU A 564 24.34 18.96 -23.97
CA GLU A 564 25.25 18.41 -24.97
C GLU A 564 24.47 17.61 -25.99
N HIS A 565 24.67 17.97 -27.26
CA HIS A 565 24.19 17.23 -28.41
C HIS A 565 25.30 16.25 -28.82
N THR A 566 25.27 15.01 -28.31
CA THR A 566 26.33 14.03 -28.61
C THR A 566 26.43 13.76 -30.12
N TRP A 567 25.33 13.76 -30.86
CA TRP A 567 25.34 14.11 -32.29
C TRP A 567 25.25 15.63 -32.41
N PRO A 568 26.33 16.37 -32.77
CA PRO A 568 26.29 17.82 -32.78
C PRO A 568 25.21 18.31 -33.74
N LYS A 569 24.28 19.12 -33.25
CA LYS A 569 23.18 19.67 -34.06
C LYS A 569 23.67 20.39 -35.32
N SER A 570 24.89 20.97 -35.29
CA SER A 570 25.49 21.62 -36.46
C SER A 570 25.77 20.66 -37.61
N LEU A 571 25.84 19.35 -37.35
CA LEU A 571 26.03 18.30 -38.35
C LEU A 571 24.67 17.72 -38.78
N GLY A 572 23.79 18.58 -39.26
CA GLY A 572 22.55 18.15 -39.93
C GLY A 572 21.29 18.89 -39.53
N PHE A 573 21.14 19.31 -38.27
CA PHE A 573 19.87 19.85 -37.76
C PHE A 573 20.05 21.07 -36.82
N PRO A 574 20.75 22.14 -37.26
CA PRO A 574 21.17 23.24 -36.38
C PRO A 574 20.02 24.12 -35.84
N ASN A 575 18.84 24.07 -36.44
CA ASN A 575 17.74 25.00 -36.17
C ASN A 575 16.57 24.29 -35.48
N ASP A 576 16.27 24.65 -34.22
CA ASP A 576 15.05 24.18 -33.55
C ASP A 576 13.80 24.73 -34.25
N GLY A 577 12.73 23.94 -34.24
CA GLY A 577 11.44 24.28 -34.85
C GLY A 577 10.40 23.23 -34.48
N ALA A 578 9.14 23.47 -34.84
CA ALA A 578 8.03 22.57 -34.49
C ALA A 578 8.20 21.15 -35.05
N THR A 579 8.93 20.99 -36.15
CA THR A 579 9.08 19.75 -36.91
C THR A 579 10.50 19.18 -36.93
N ASN A 580 11.43 19.75 -36.14
CA ASN A 580 12.81 19.25 -36.07
C ASN A 580 13.01 18.35 -34.84
N TYR A 581 12.57 17.10 -34.96
CA TYR A 581 12.62 16.06 -33.94
C TYR A 581 14.03 15.73 -33.40
N PRO A 582 15.07 15.53 -34.25
CA PRO A 582 16.41 15.20 -33.75
C PRO A 582 17.00 16.29 -32.87
N TYR A 583 16.53 17.54 -32.96
CA TYR A 583 17.02 18.61 -32.09
C TYR A 583 16.78 18.34 -30.60
N THR A 584 15.71 17.62 -30.27
CA THR A 584 15.25 17.42 -28.88
C THR A 584 15.31 15.97 -28.44
N ASP A 585 15.92 15.08 -29.22
CA ASP A 585 16.02 13.66 -28.89
C ASP A 585 16.96 13.44 -27.69
N LEU A 586 16.37 13.00 -26.59
CA LEU A 586 16.99 12.77 -25.30
C LEU A 586 17.85 11.50 -25.25
N HIS A 587 17.80 10.61 -26.25
CA HIS A 587 18.77 9.51 -26.34
C HIS A 587 20.16 10.00 -26.74
N MET A 588 20.28 11.18 -27.34
CA MET A 588 21.57 11.81 -27.66
C MET A 588 21.82 13.13 -26.92
N LEU A 589 20.78 13.79 -26.42
CA LEU A 589 20.88 15.03 -25.64
C LEU A 589 21.21 14.67 -24.19
N MET A 590 22.32 15.16 -23.65
CA MET A 590 22.81 14.83 -22.30
C MET A 590 23.25 16.08 -21.53
N VAL A 591 23.37 16.01 -20.21
CA VAL A 591 24.00 17.07 -19.40
C VAL A 591 25.51 17.02 -19.54
N SER A 592 26.14 18.17 -19.78
CA SER A 592 27.61 18.31 -19.81
C SER A 592 28.09 19.54 -19.05
N ASP A 593 29.23 19.44 -18.38
CA ASP A 593 30.00 20.61 -17.94
C ASP A 593 30.20 21.61 -19.10
N ILE A 594 30.00 22.90 -18.84
CA ILE A 594 30.01 23.93 -19.90
C ILE A 594 31.38 24.02 -20.59
N SER A 595 32.48 23.88 -19.84
CA SER A 595 33.82 23.97 -20.40
C SER A 595 34.17 22.75 -21.25
N HIS A 596 33.75 21.55 -20.84
CA HIS A 596 33.95 20.32 -21.60
C HIS A 596 33.10 20.30 -22.86
N ASN A 597 31.83 20.72 -22.77
CA ASN A 597 30.98 20.87 -23.95
C ASN A 597 31.59 21.87 -24.94
N SER A 598 31.99 23.05 -24.45
CA SER A 598 32.64 24.06 -25.30
C SER A 598 33.94 23.56 -25.92
N ALA A 599 34.71 22.74 -25.21
CA ALA A 599 35.96 22.17 -25.71
C ALA A 599 35.74 21.10 -26.78
N ARG A 600 34.67 20.33 -26.64
CA ARG A 600 34.22 19.31 -27.60
C ARG A 600 33.71 19.96 -28.89
N GLY A 601 32.93 21.03 -28.78
CA GLY A 601 32.40 21.77 -29.93
C GLY A 601 31.53 20.89 -30.84
N ASN A 602 31.88 20.81 -32.12
CA ASN A 602 31.23 19.93 -33.10
C ASN A 602 32.13 18.81 -33.63
N LEU A 603 33.21 18.49 -32.90
CA LEU A 603 34.20 17.52 -33.35
C LEU A 603 33.58 16.12 -33.42
N PRO A 604 33.80 15.36 -34.51
CA PRO A 604 33.46 13.94 -34.55
C PRO A 604 34.19 13.14 -33.48
N PHE A 605 33.55 12.08 -33.01
CA PHE A 605 34.21 11.16 -32.08
C PHE A 605 35.24 10.30 -32.83
N GLY A 606 36.41 10.13 -32.22
CA GLY A 606 37.53 9.39 -32.78
C GLY A 606 38.58 9.06 -31.72
N ASN A 607 39.55 8.21 -32.06
CA ASN A 607 40.68 7.90 -31.18
C ASN A 607 41.80 8.93 -31.35
N CYS A 608 42.34 9.38 -30.22
CA CYS A 608 43.45 10.31 -30.13
C CYS A 608 44.78 9.60 -29.95
N SER A 609 45.83 10.17 -30.53
CA SER A 609 47.20 9.71 -30.33
C SER A 609 47.72 10.13 -28.94
N ALA A 610 48.75 9.42 -28.47
CA ALA A 610 49.44 9.78 -27.23
C ALA A 610 49.95 11.23 -27.28
N GLY A 611 49.79 11.97 -26.18
CA GLY A 611 50.18 13.38 -26.07
C GLY A 611 49.13 14.40 -26.56
N SER A 612 47.94 13.95 -26.94
CA SER A 612 46.80 14.83 -27.26
C SER A 612 46.37 15.66 -26.06
N GLU A 613 45.70 16.78 -26.31
CA GLU A 613 45.25 17.70 -25.26
C GLU A 613 44.21 17.01 -24.37
N ALA A 614 44.52 16.90 -23.08
CA ALA A 614 43.71 16.16 -22.11
C ALA A 614 42.71 17.07 -21.39
N PHE A 615 41.49 16.59 -21.25
CA PHE A 615 40.41 17.19 -20.48
C PHE A 615 40.04 16.25 -19.34
N ALA A 616 40.48 16.63 -18.13
CA ALA A 616 40.46 15.75 -16.97
C ALA A 616 39.05 15.49 -16.44
N THR A 617 38.79 14.23 -16.08
CA THR A 617 37.60 13.86 -15.31
C THR A 617 37.83 14.04 -13.82
N ILE A 618 36.73 14.11 -13.06
CA ILE A 618 36.73 14.07 -11.60
C ILE A 618 36.53 12.63 -11.15
N ALA A 619 37.29 12.22 -10.13
CA ALA A 619 37.07 10.95 -9.45
C ALA A 619 35.75 11.04 -8.67
N TYR A 620 34.72 10.37 -9.16
CA TYR A 620 33.39 10.38 -8.55
C TYR A 620 32.68 9.06 -8.85
N TYR A 621 31.88 8.58 -7.89
CA TYR A 621 31.11 7.34 -8.03
C TYR A 621 31.97 6.12 -8.47
N GLY A 622 33.20 6.02 -7.95
CA GLY A 622 34.13 4.94 -8.26
C GLY A 622 34.72 4.97 -9.69
N GLN A 623 34.48 6.04 -10.45
CA GLN A 623 34.97 6.22 -11.82
C GLN A 623 35.71 7.56 -11.96
N GLY A 624 36.45 7.73 -13.05
CA GLY A 624 37.14 8.97 -13.37
C GLY A 624 38.39 9.26 -12.52
N GLY A 625 38.89 10.48 -12.62
CA GLY A 625 40.08 10.96 -11.92
C GLY A 625 41.38 10.75 -12.68
N SER A 626 42.49 10.64 -11.94
CA SER A 626 43.84 10.63 -12.50
C SER A 626 44.02 9.57 -13.61
N GLY A 627 44.41 10.02 -14.81
CA GLY A 627 44.66 9.16 -15.96
C GLY A 627 43.43 8.84 -16.82
N GLN A 628 42.22 9.17 -16.35
CA GLN A 628 40.97 9.00 -17.09
C GLN A 628 40.56 10.34 -17.67
N ASN A 629 41.02 10.65 -18.87
CA ASN A 629 40.75 11.94 -19.52
C ASN A 629 39.95 11.75 -20.81
N ASN A 630 39.19 12.77 -21.16
CA ASN A 630 38.81 13.00 -22.55
C ASN A 630 40.01 13.63 -23.27
N TYR A 631 40.06 13.52 -24.60
CA TYR A 631 41.14 14.09 -25.39
C TYR A 631 40.60 14.81 -26.61
N ARG A 632 41.20 15.96 -26.92
CA ARG A 632 41.03 16.66 -28.19
C ARG A 632 42.27 16.46 -29.06
N CYS A 633 42.07 15.99 -30.29
CA CYS A 633 43.18 15.68 -31.19
C CYS A 633 42.83 15.99 -32.65
N GLY A 634 43.43 17.05 -33.20
CA GLY A 634 43.15 17.49 -34.56
C GLY A 634 41.66 17.77 -34.75
N ASN A 635 41.00 16.93 -35.56
CA ASN A 635 39.58 17.04 -35.88
C ASN A 635 38.69 16.12 -35.05
N TYR A 636 39.20 15.49 -33.97
CA TYR A 636 38.44 14.50 -33.20
C TYR A 636 38.37 14.81 -31.71
N TRP A 637 37.30 14.29 -31.10
CA TRP A 637 37.13 14.20 -29.65
C TRP A 637 37.11 12.73 -29.22
N GLN A 638 37.99 12.35 -28.31
CA GLN A 638 37.96 11.05 -27.66
C GLN A 638 37.38 11.19 -26.25
N VAL A 639 36.40 10.37 -25.89
CA VAL A 639 35.93 10.28 -24.51
C VAL A 639 36.79 9.32 -23.68
N TRP A 640 36.80 9.52 -22.37
CA TRP A 640 37.42 8.59 -21.44
C TRP A 640 36.74 7.21 -21.48
N ASP A 641 37.47 6.18 -21.07
CA ASP A 641 37.16 4.79 -21.43
C ASP A 641 35.76 4.31 -21.00
N LYS A 642 35.20 4.86 -19.92
CA LYS A 642 33.91 4.48 -19.33
C LYS A 642 32.69 5.12 -19.98
N LEU A 643 32.88 5.92 -21.04
CA LEU A 643 31.79 6.51 -21.82
C LEU A 643 31.82 6.16 -23.29
N LYS A 644 32.83 5.37 -23.69
CA LYS A 644 33.04 4.99 -25.08
C LYS A 644 31.80 4.26 -25.60
N GLY A 645 31.25 3.35 -24.82
CA GLY A 645 30.07 2.57 -25.15
C GLY A 645 28.82 3.42 -25.19
N ASN A 646 28.62 4.27 -24.19
CA ASN A 646 27.46 5.15 -24.07
C ASN A 646 27.33 6.08 -25.29
N VAL A 647 28.44 6.71 -25.67
CA VAL A 647 28.48 7.60 -26.84
C VAL A 647 28.29 6.82 -28.13
N ALA A 648 28.92 5.65 -28.28
CA ALA A 648 28.75 4.82 -29.47
C ALA A 648 27.29 4.39 -29.67
N ARG A 649 26.62 3.91 -28.61
CA ARG A 649 25.22 3.46 -28.68
C ARG A 649 24.24 4.60 -28.90
N ALA A 650 24.49 5.79 -28.35
CA ALA A 650 23.71 6.98 -28.69
C ALA A 650 23.80 7.34 -30.18
N LEU A 651 25.00 7.23 -30.76
CA LEU A 651 25.23 7.51 -32.19
C LEU A 651 24.66 6.44 -33.12
N PHE A 652 24.78 5.15 -32.78
CA PHE A 652 24.13 4.08 -33.54
C PHE A 652 22.61 4.24 -33.55
N TYR A 653 22.04 4.65 -32.41
CA TYR A 653 20.62 4.96 -32.32
C TYR A 653 20.25 6.09 -33.28
N MET A 654 21.01 7.18 -33.35
CA MET A 654 20.70 8.28 -34.27
C MET A 654 20.71 7.85 -35.74
N ASP A 655 21.62 6.95 -36.14
CA ASP A 655 21.68 6.42 -37.51
C ASP A 655 20.42 5.64 -37.88
N ILE A 656 20.00 4.71 -37.01
CA ILE A 656 18.88 3.80 -37.28
C ILE A 656 17.53 4.45 -36.98
N ARG A 657 17.48 5.41 -36.06
CA ARG A 657 16.27 6.18 -35.78
C ARG A 657 15.97 7.10 -36.95
N TYR A 658 16.96 7.84 -37.46
CA TYR A 658 16.76 8.86 -38.48
C TYR A 658 17.30 8.36 -39.83
N GLU A 659 16.57 7.46 -40.49
CA GLU A 659 16.91 6.94 -41.83
C GLU A 659 16.33 7.79 -42.98
N GLY A 660 15.79 8.96 -42.65
CA GLY A 660 15.00 9.81 -43.54
C GLY A 660 13.51 9.43 -43.54
N GLY A 661 12.73 10.03 -44.44
CA GLY A 661 11.29 9.76 -44.53
C GLY A 661 10.45 10.84 -43.85
N THR A 662 9.35 10.43 -43.22
CA THR A 662 8.40 11.35 -42.59
C THR A 662 7.86 10.77 -41.29
N HIS A 663 7.83 11.60 -40.24
CA HIS A 663 7.21 11.26 -38.98
C HIS A 663 5.75 10.84 -39.19
N SER A 664 5.37 9.66 -38.71
CA SER A 664 4.10 9.03 -39.10
C SER A 664 2.84 9.77 -38.62
N ILE A 665 2.95 10.50 -37.51
CA ILE A 665 1.86 11.30 -36.92
C ILE A 665 1.77 12.69 -37.53
N THR A 666 2.89 13.41 -37.66
CA THR A 666 2.87 14.84 -38.05
C THR A 666 3.14 15.07 -39.54
N GLY A 667 3.61 14.04 -40.25
CA GLY A 667 4.02 14.14 -41.65
C GLY A 667 5.26 15.00 -41.87
N ALA A 668 5.95 15.40 -40.79
CA ALA A 668 7.18 16.17 -40.86
C ALA A 668 8.29 15.37 -41.53
N ALA A 669 9.01 15.97 -42.48
CA ALA A 669 10.18 15.33 -43.07
C ALA A 669 11.30 15.17 -42.03
N GLU A 670 11.90 13.97 -41.99
CA GLU A 670 13.01 13.65 -41.10
C GLU A 670 14.32 13.52 -41.87
N PRO A 671 15.47 13.87 -41.25
CA PRO A 671 16.77 13.72 -41.90
C PRO A 671 17.19 12.24 -41.96
N ASN A 672 18.07 11.93 -42.90
CA ASN A 672 18.87 10.70 -42.90
C ASN A 672 20.23 10.99 -42.25
N LEU A 673 20.42 10.56 -41.01
CA LEU A 673 21.66 10.70 -40.26
C LEU A 673 22.48 9.43 -40.43
N ILE A 674 23.74 9.56 -40.86
CA ILE A 674 24.55 8.40 -41.28
C ILE A 674 25.91 8.43 -40.57
N LEU A 675 26.27 7.32 -39.92
CA LEU A 675 27.62 7.09 -39.43
C LEU A 675 28.57 6.72 -40.56
N THR A 676 29.78 7.29 -40.57
CA THR A 676 30.72 7.08 -41.67
C THR A 676 32.19 7.18 -41.28
N ASP A 677 33.02 6.27 -41.78
CA ASP A 677 34.47 6.42 -41.70
C ASP A 677 35.01 7.50 -42.66
N ASN A 678 34.20 8.01 -43.58
CA ASN A 678 34.63 9.05 -44.50
C ASN A 678 34.50 10.44 -43.87
N ALA A 679 35.56 10.88 -43.19
CA ALA A 679 35.62 12.19 -42.53
C ALA A 679 35.33 13.39 -43.47
N SER A 680 35.50 13.26 -44.80
CA SER A 680 35.19 14.36 -45.72
C SER A 680 33.68 14.63 -45.87
N LEU A 681 32.83 13.68 -45.49
CA LEU A 681 31.37 13.85 -45.51
C LEU A 681 30.85 14.56 -44.25
N ILE A 682 31.65 14.57 -43.18
CA ILE A 682 31.29 15.14 -41.87
C ILE A 682 31.46 16.65 -41.93
N THR A 683 30.43 17.35 -42.40
CA THR A 683 30.45 18.81 -42.56
C THR A 683 29.26 19.46 -41.87
N ALA A 684 29.46 20.65 -41.32
CA ALA A 684 28.38 21.42 -40.73
C ALA A 684 27.36 21.86 -41.81
N SER A 685 26.08 21.80 -41.48
CA SER A 685 25.00 22.29 -42.33
C SER A 685 24.59 23.71 -41.92
N ASN A 686 24.21 24.54 -42.91
CA ASN A 686 23.72 25.91 -42.68
C ASN A 686 22.21 25.96 -42.37
N GLY A 687 21.58 24.80 -42.19
CA GLY A 687 20.16 24.60 -41.95
C GLY A 687 19.86 23.11 -41.77
N ASN A 688 18.59 22.77 -41.51
CA ASN A 688 18.19 21.37 -41.35
C ASN A 688 18.31 20.67 -42.71
N ALA A 689 19.25 19.74 -42.82
CA ALA A 689 19.60 19.02 -44.04
C ALA A 689 18.83 17.71 -44.14
N SER A 690 18.56 17.25 -45.37
CA SER A 690 17.92 15.96 -45.60
C SER A 690 18.86 14.77 -45.37
N VAL A 691 20.18 14.97 -45.47
CA VAL A 691 21.21 13.97 -45.19
C VAL A 691 22.35 14.63 -44.43
N ALA A 692 22.85 13.99 -43.39
CA ALA A 692 24.02 14.45 -42.65
C ALA A 692 24.85 13.28 -42.09
N TYR A 693 26.12 13.55 -41.81
CA TYR A 693 27.09 12.52 -41.45
C TYR A 693 27.83 12.86 -40.15
N MET A 694 28.18 11.84 -39.36
CA MET A 694 28.93 11.98 -38.11
C MET A 694 29.74 10.71 -37.82
N GLY A 695 30.78 10.83 -36.99
CA GLY A 695 31.45 9.73 -36.28
C GLY A 695 32.16 8.67 -37.14
N LEU A 696 33.40 8.31 -36.80
CA LEU A 696 34.10 7.21 -37.46
C LEU A 696 33.48 5.87 -37.04
N LEU A 697 32.65 5.29 -37.91
CA LEU A 697 31.90 4.05 -37.65
C LEU A 697 32.79 2.94 -37.07
N SER A 698 33.97 2.73 -37.66
CA SER A 698 34.96 1.74 -37.19
C SER A 698 35.41 1.97 -35.74
N VAL A 699 35.59 3.22 -35.34
CA VAL A 699 35.98 3.59 -33.96
C VAL A 699 34.82 3.38 -32.99
N LEU A 700 33.61 3.76 -33.39
CA LEU A 700 32.42 3.58 -32.55
C LEU A 700 32.11 2.10 -32.30
N LEU A 701 32.34 1.23 -33.29
CA LEU A 701 32.23 -0.22 -33.13
C LEU A 701 33.25 -0.76 -32.13
N GLN A 702 34.50 -0.28 -32.19
CA GLN A 702 35.53 -0.62 -31.22
C GLN A 702 35.14 -0.17 -29.81
N TRP A 703 34.63 1.05 -29.68
CA TRP A 703 34.23 1.64 -28.41
C TRP A 703 33.05 0.89 -27.77
N HIS A 704 32.03 0.57 -28.57
CA HIS A 704 30.91 -0.24 -28.13
C HIS A 704 31.33 -1.61 -27.59
N ALA A 705 32.27 -2.28 -28.27
CA ALA A 705 32.80 -3.57 -27.81
C ALA A 705 33.67 -3.45 -26.54
N ALA A 706 34.41 -2.35 -26.40
CA ALA A 706 35.32 -2.13 -25.27
C ALA A 706 34.61 -1.73 -23.97
N ASP A 707 33.42 -1.13 -24.08
CA ASP A 707 32.67 -0.57 -22.96
C ASP A 707 31.19 -1.04 -23.01
N PRO A 708 30.89 -2.17 -22.37
CA PRO A 708 29.55 -2.76 -22.35
C PRO A 708 28.49 -1.86 -21.70
N VAL A 709 27.21 -2.15 -21.96
CA VAL A 709 26.07 -1.43 -21.36
C VAL A 709 26.09 -1.58 -19.84
N ASP A 710 26.07 -0.47 -19.12
CA ASP A 710 25.99 -0.42 -17.66
C ASP A 710 24.58 -0.04 -17.15
N ASP A 711 24.39 -0.14 -15.84
CA ASP A 711 23.09 0.09 -15.19
C ASP A 711 22.61 1.53 -15.32
N ARG A 712 23.55 2.46 -15.35
CA ARG A 712 23.24 3.88 -15.48
C ARG A 712 22.68 4.16 -16.87
N GLU A 713 23.27 3.57 -17.89
CA GLU A 713 22.78 3.68 -19.26
C GLU A 713 21.40 3.04 -19.44
N ARG A 714 21.14 1.87 -18.84
CA ARG A 714 19.81 1.24 -18.84
C ARG A 714 18.76 2.11 -18.15
N LEU A 715 19.09 2.64 -16.97
CA LEU A 715 18.20 3.54 -16.23
C LEU A 715 17.89 4.79 -17.05
N ARG A 716 18.91 5.38 -17.67
CA ARG A 716 18.74 6.53 -18.56
C ARG A 716 17.81 6.21 -19.73
N ASN A 717 18.00 5.06 -20.38
CA ASN A 717 17.15 4.61 -21.48
C ASN A 717 15.68 4.45 -21.04
N GLU A 718 15.44 3.89 -19.85
CA GLU A 718 14.11 3.78 -19.27
C GLU A 718 13.48 5.15 -18.98
N VAL A 719 14.22 6.05 -18.32
CA VAL A 719 13.71 7.40 -18.03
C VAL A 719 13.34 8.12 -19.31
N VAL A 720 14.22 8.12 -20.32
CA VAL A 720 13.92 8.74 -21.62
C VAL A 720 12.69 8.12 -22.26
N TYR A 721 12.56 6.80 -22.25
CA TYR A 721 11.40 6.09 -22.79
C TYR A 721 10.07 6.57 -22.17
N THR A 722 10.03 6.78 -20.85
CA THR A 722 8.79 7.23 -20.18
C THR A 722 8.28 8.60 -20.64
N TYR A 723 9.15 9.46 -21.18
CA TYR A 723 8.78 10.80 -21.64
C TYR A 723 8.76 10.93 -23.17
N GLN A 724 9.66 10.23 -23.87
CA GLN A 724 9.83 10.34 -25.31
C GLN A 724 9.04 9.28 -26.08
N GLY A 725 8.69 8.16 -25.43
CA GLY A 725 7.88 7.08 -26.00
C GLY A 725 8.66 6.07 -26.83
N ASN A 726 9.95 6.30 -27.09
CA ASN A 726 10.82 5.37 -27.79
C ASN A 726 12.10 5.02 -27.00
N ARG A 727 12.70 3.87 -27.31
CA ARG A 727 13.87 3.32 -26.61
C ARG A 727 15.10 3.29 -27.52
N ASN A 728 16.29 3.47 -26.95
CA ASN A 728 17.54 3.17 -27.65
C ASN A 728 17.75 1.65 -27.69
N PRO A 729 17.61 1.00 -28.86
CA PRO A 729 17.70 -0.45 -28.96
C PRO A 729 19.10 -0.99 -28.73
N PHE A 730 20.14 -0.17 -28.84
CA PHE A 730 21.50 -0.63 -28.62
C PHE A 730 21.89 -0.64 -27.14
N VAL A 731 21.07 -0.04 -26.28
CA VAL A 731 21.15 -0.20 -24.82
C VAL A 731 20.44 -1.48 -24.38
N ASP A 732 19.25 -1.74 -24.93
CA ASP A 732 18.44 -2.92 -24.57
C ASP A 732 18.96 -4.21 -25.23
N HIS A 733 19.41 -4.11 -26.49
CA HIS A 733 19.93 -5.16 -27.36
C HIS A 733 21.29 -4.76 -27.98
N PRO A 734 22.36 -4.65 -27.17
CA PRO A 734 23.69 -4.27 -27.68
C PRO A 734 24.20 -5.21 -28.78
N GLU A 735 23.79 -6.47 -28.78
CA GLU A 735 24.13 -7.46 -29.81
C GLU A 735 23.68 -7.07 -31.23
N TRP A 736 22.65 -6.22 -31.37
CA TRP A 736 22.14 -5.80 -32.67
C TRP A 736 23.08 -4.87 -33.43
N VAL A 737 24.02 -4.22 -32.73
CA VAL A 737 25.07 -3.41 -33.37
C VAL A 737 25.89 -4.25 -34.35
N ALA A 738 26.31 -5.46 -33.95
CA ALA A 738 27.10 -6.34 -34.80
C ALA A 738 26.31 -6.80 -36.04
N CYS A 739 25.01 -7.07 -35.88
CA CYS A 739 24.17 -7.45 -37.01
C CYS A 739 23.99 -6.29 -38.00
N LEU A 740 23.64 -5.09 -37.53
CA LEU A 740 23.37 -3.94 -38.40
C LEU A 740 24.62 -3.37 -39.08
N PHE A 741 25.72 -3.23 -38.35
CA PHE A 741 26.88 -2.47 -38.82
C PHE A 741 28.06 -3.36 -39.25
N GLN A 742 28.05 -4.65 -38.89
CA GLN A 742 29.10 -5.61 -39.25
C GLN A 742 28.58 -6.83 -40.03
N ASN A 743 27.26 -6.93 -40.26
CA ASN A 743 26.60 -8.10 -40.88
C ASN A 743 26.85 -9.41 -40.12
N VAL A 744 26.98 -9.35 -38.79
CA VAL A 744 27.13 -10.52 -37.91
C VAL A 744 25.86 -10.67 -37.06
N CYS A 745 24.91 -11.45 -37.55
CA CYS A 745 23.60 -11.67 -36.90
C CYS A 745 23.59 -13.00 -36.11
N GLN A 746 22.72 -13.08 -35.09
CA GLN A 746 22.61 -14.23 -34.19
C GLN A 746 21.82 -15.39 -34.79
#